data_AF-A0A3B5M172-F1
#
_entry.id   AF-A0A3B5M172-F1
#
_cell.length_a   1.000
_cell.length_b   1.000
_cell.length_c   1.000
_cell.angle_alpha   90.00
_cell.angle_beta   90.00
_cell.angle_gamma   90.00
#
_symmetry.space_group_name_H-M   'P 1'
#
loop_
_entity.id
_entity.type
_entity.pdbx_description
1 polymer ?
#
loop_
_entity_poly.entity_id
_entity_poly.type
_entity_poly.pdbx_seq_one_letter_code
_entity_poly.pdbx_strand_id
1 'polypeptide(L)'
;QMDLDKKQQQVIFAQAASEELQSQVKVIGKNPELSGNFLKTPFCHQDLYVDHLTKDLDSKAQQAVEYEVQRSAQAQETGDVTKALSEAEMELESLLMMHKKLLQQWNSNITDIKRHDETVNAMQEADEVVLLDREIEGYNKSINVELENNETLTVQLNRSSMDCVTVEKLINKKKLEREALQAQYTACLNSLSETKQIFAALTKEMNAHQNELNSQRNQLEKLSAARVELEEKIMVYIQQQLTHSKAASHSQNLTSKLVARKKDKINQLQRQETDTFSVKLECQKVEQHVNSLTISVESLDEEINKYNKLLNSHENTYASLVRQIRQKETTINTLKIRIAKIVEITGQEDMHPLQIKIQNILAEIDELAAHIKNEQRLWLLHQGTLVGLTRELDANNKKMRKLQKDCTGLQMKDIRLDCQTKQEERELAELDKGSMMLRKDLEKLCKLKMKNKERNETLELENLQMETDFRNKLKDAEEQSASLHIKLENIQEEKENILKCLVEAKQQIMLWERKTHILKETRSVVEFDISQGDIQKMNAEMRRMEVNIFTPNNFILSFFTSFQNQALLIAMQDRNKKLQAVCKGIYKLSSSSDTVRATLQSQKEHLENCSKVLKQSCEDFPQHQGALCPVTQAAKAYVKIANQ
;
A
#
# COMPACT_ATOMS: atom_id res chain seq x y z
N GLN A 1 -156.33 193.83 -68.26
CA GLN A 1 -156.41 195.13 -68.96
C GLN A 1 -155.08 195.86 -68.86
N MET A 2 -154.19 195.54 -69.78
CA MET A 2 -153.10 196.32 -70.35
C MET A 2 -152.01 196.84 -69.39
N ASP A 3 -152.26 197.83 -68.53
CA ASP A 3 -151.30 198.14 -67.45
C ASP A 3 -151.25 197.02 -66.40
N LEU A 4 -152.27 196.14 -66.35
CA LEU A 4 -152.21 194.87 -65.60
C LEU A 4 -151.27 193.85 -66.27
N ASP A 5 -151.20 193.84 -67.61
CA ASP A 5 -150.35 192.93 -68.40
C ASP A 5 -148.84 193.30 -68.30
N LYS A 6 -148.52 194.32 -67.49
CA LYS A 6 -147.20 194.97 -67.39
C LYS A 6 -146.48 194.77 -66.05
N LYS A 7 -147.20 194.35 -65.00
CA LYS A 7 -146.58 194.01 -63.68
C LYS A 7 -146.57 192.52 -63.37
N GLN A 8 -147.56 191.74 -63.79
CA GLN A 8 -147.61 190.30 -63.50
C GLN A 8 -146.38 189.55 -64.04
N GLN A 9 -145.83 189.99 -65.19
CA GLN A 9 -144.64 189.42 -65.81
C GLN A 9 -143.33 189.69 -65.03
N GLN A 10 -143.27 190.71 -64.15
CA GLN A 10 -142.07 190.97 -63.34
C GLN A 10 -141.79 189.85 -62.31
N VAL A 11 -142.79 189.02 -62.01
CA VAL A 11 -142.64 187.85 -61.11
C VAL A 11 -141.91 186.69 -61.81
N ILE A 12 -142.07 186.55 -63.13
CA ILE A 12 -141.51 185.43 -63.91
C ILE A 12 -139.98 185.49 -63.94
N PHE A 13 -139.38 186.69 -63.83
CA PHE A 13 -137.92 186.87 -63.81
C PHE A 13 -137.25 186.56 -62.44
N ALA A 14 -138.03 186.24 -61.40
CA ALA A 14 -137.51 185.76 -60.12
C ALA A 14 -137.51 184.21 -60.03
N GLN A 15 -138.43 183.57 -60.75
CA GLN A 15 -138.83 182.17 -60.57
C GLN A 15 -137.86 181.13 -61.19
N ALA A 16 -136.62 181.55 -61.46
CA ALA A 16 -135.54 180.76 -62.06
C ALA A 16 -134.13 181.18 -61.55
N ALA A 17 -134.07 181.82 -60.38
CA ALA A 17 -132.83 182.22 -59.70
C ALA A 17 -133.02 182.60 -58.22
N SER A 18 -134.22 183.08 -57.83
CA SER A 18 -134.57 183.58 -56.49
C SER A 18 -135.53 182.61 -55.77
N GLU A 19 -135.05 181.64 -54.99
CA GLU A 19 -133.64 181.35 -54.69
C GLU A 19 -133.22 179.94 -55.07
N GLU A 20 -132.10 179.86 -55.79
CA GLU A 20 -131.37 178.69 -56.24
C GLU A 20 -130.65 177.98 -55.05
N LEU A 21 -131.33 177.83 -53.89
CA LEU A 21 -130.64 177.68 -52.59
C LEU A 21 -131.26 176.83 -51.46
N GLN A 22 -132.42 176.17 -51.45
CA GLN A 22 -133.60 175.99 -52.31
C GLN A 22 -133.49 175.23 -53.64
N SER A 23 -132.30 175.11 -54.25
CA SER A 23 -131.98 174.00 -55.17
C SER A 23 -130.75 173.19 -54.73
N GLN A 24 -130.10 173.59 -53.62
CA GLN A 24 -129.03 172.82 -52.98
C GLN A 24 -129.11 172.88 -51.44
N VAL A 25 -128.67 171.79 -50.81
CA VAL A 25 -128.01 171.81 -49.49
C VAL A 25 -128.91 171.88 -48.22
N LYS A 26 -128.22 172.02 -47.07
CA LYS A 26 -128.61 171.91 -45.65
C LYS A 26 -129.67 172.99 -45.24
N VAL A 27 -130.20 173.11 -44.01
CA VAL A 27 -129.53 173.35 -42.71
C VAL A 27 -130.46 173.05 -41.52
N ILE A 28 -130.00 172.23 -40.55
CA ILE A 28 -130.61 171.97 -39.21
C ILE A 28 -131.98 171.24 -39.26
N GLY A 29 -132.39 170.54 -38.18
CA GLY A 29 -133.53 169.59 -38.19
C GLY A 29 -134.45 169.61 -36.96
N LYS A 30 -135.12 168.47 -36.69
CA LYS A 30 -136.21 168.21 -35.69
C LYS A 30 -137.61 168.72 -36.10
N ASN A 31 -138.74 168.20 -35.58
CA ASN A 31 -139.04 167.44 -34.34
C ASN A 31 -139.89 166.14 -34.58
N PRO A 32 -139.98 165.20 -33.61
CA PRO A 32 -140.25 163.75 -33.79
C PRO A 32 -141.74 163.30 -33.83
N GLU A 33 -142.17 162.05 -34.13
CA GLU A 33 -141.62 160.82 -34.79
C GLU A 33 -142.79 159.80 -35.02
N LEU A 34 -142.68 158.85 -35.99
CA LEU A 34 -143.62 157.71 -36.23
C LEU A 34 -143.08 156.72 -37.32
N SER A 35 -143.64 155.48 -37.40
CA SER A 35 -143.53 154.44 -38.49
C SER A 35 -142.68 153.17 -38.24
N GLY A 36 -143.13 151.97 -38.71
CA GLY A 36 -142.32 150.72 -38.74
C GLY A 36 -143.02 149.36 -39.01
N ASN A 37 -142.20 148.30 -39.15
CA ASN A 37 -142.45 146.83 -39.13
C ASN A 37 -143.20 146.10 -40.29
N PHE A 38 -142.45 145.52 -41.25
CA PHE A 38 -142.88 144.37 -42.09
C PHE A 38 -141.69 143.51 -42.59
N LEU A 39 -141.23 142.50 -41.82
CA LEU A 39 -140.22 141.49 -42.22
C LEU A 39 -140.02 140.41 -41.13
N LYS A 40 -140.29 139.11 -41.41
CA LYS A 40 -139.77 137.89 -40.71
C LYS A 40 -140.53 136.60 -41.11
N THR A 41 -139.84 135.59 -41.67
CA THR A 41 -140.30 134.18 -41.75
C THR A 41 -139.20 133.15 -42.09
N PRO A 42 -138.28 133.36 -43.06
CA PRO A 42 -137.51 132.23 -43.64
C PRO A 42 -136.40 131.59 -42.78
N PHE A 43 -135.95 132.22 -41.68
CA PHE A 43 -134.71 131.81 -41.01
C PHE A 43 -134.79 130.51 -40.17
N CYS A 44 -135.99 130.11 -39.73
CA CYS A 44 -136.17 129.12 -38.64
C CYS A 44 -135.91 127.64 -39.01
N HIS A 45 -135.37 127.34 -40.20
CA HIS A 45 -135.03 125.97 -40.62
C HIS A 45 -133.53 125.71 -40.77
N GLN A 46 -132.68 126.74 -40.75
CA GLN A 46 -131.25 126.56 -40.96
C GLN A 46 -130.52 126.09 -39.70
N ASP A 47 -130.91 126.58 -38.52
CA ASP A 47 -130.24 126.29 -37.24
C ASP A 47 -130.36 124.82 -36.81
N LEU A 48 -131.51 124.18 -37.06
CA LEU A 48 -131.77 122.78 -36.67
C LEU A 48 -130.88 121.76 -37.40
N TYR A 49 -130.37 122.11 -38.58
CA TYR A 49 -129.47 121.24 -39.34
C TYR A 49 -128.03 121.26 -38.79
N VAL A 50 -127.61 122.39 -38.19
CA VAL A 50 -126.26 122.55 -37.62
C VAL A 50 -126.10 121.70 -36.36
N ASP A 51 -127.09 121.71 -35.46
CA ASP A 51 -127.07 120.98 -34.19
C ASP A 51 -126.95 119.44 -34.35
N HIS A 52 -127.48 118.87 -35.44
CA HIS A 52 -127.29 117.45 -35.76
C HIS A 52 -125.84 117.14 -36.16
N LEU A 53 -125.24 117.97 -37.02
CA LEU A 53 -123.87 117.78 -37.49
C LEU A 53 -122.84 117.92 -36.36
N THR A 54 -123.09 118.79 -35.37
CA THR A 54 -122.24 118.91 -34.18
C THR A 54 -122.25 117.63 -33.35
N LYS A 55 -123.42 117.02 -33.11
CA LYS A 55 -123.54 115.80 -32.28
C LYS A 55 -122.90 114.56 -32.92
N ASP A 56 -122.98 114.41 -34.24
CA ASP A 56 -122.26 113.36 -34.95
C ASP A 56 -120.73 113.54 -34.86
N LEU A 57 -120.24 114.79 -34.89
CA LEU A 57 -118.82 115.10 -34.72
C LEU A 57 -118.32 114.72 -33.32
N ASP A 58 -119.05 115.11 -32.27
CA ASP A 58 -118.71 114.79 -30.87
C ASP A 58 -118.71 113.28 -30.61
N SER A 59 -119.71 112.56 -31.16
CA SER A 59 -119.79 111.09 -31.13
C SER A 59 -118.57 110.43 -31.76
N LYS A 60 -118.10 110.94 -32.91
CA LYS A 60 -116.88 110.43 -33.57
C LYS A 60 -115.60 110.82 -32.83
N ALA A 61 -115.56 111.97 -32.16
CA ALA A 61 -114.44 112.37 -31.33
C ALA A 61 -114.28 111.44 -30.10
N GLN A 62 -115.39 111.10 -29.42
CA GLN A 62 -115.36 110.14 -28.31
C GLN A 62 -114.86 108.76 -28.75
N GLN A 63 -115.39 108.23 -29.87
CA GLN A 63 -114.96 106.94 -30.42
C GLN A 63 -113.47 106.91 -30.82
N ALA A 64 -112.91 108.05 -31.25
CA ALA A 64 -111.47 108.15 -31.52
C ALA A 64 -110.62 108.09 -30.24
N VAL A 65 -111.07 108.71 -29.15
CA VAL A 65 -110.39 108.67 -27.84
C VAL A 65 -110.40 107.25 -27.26
N GLU A 66 -111.53 106.54 -27.35
CA GLU A 66 -111.63 105.15 -26.89
C GLU A 66 -110.62 104.22 -27.60
N TYR A 67 -110.50 104.33 -28.93
CA TYR A 67 -109.51 103.55 -29.69
C TYR A 67 -108.05 103.94 -29.40
N GLU A 68 -107.77 105.19 -29.01
CA GLU A 68 -106.42 105.61 -28.62
C GLU A 68 -106.04 105.07 -27.22
N VAL A 69 -106.99 105.05 -26.29
CA VAL A 69 -106.83 104.40 -24.97
C VAL A 69 -106.65 102.88 -25.15
N GLN A 70 -107.44 102.24 -26.02
CA GLN A 70 -107.28 100.81 -26.31
C GLN A 70 -105.92 100.50 -26.94
N ARG A 71 -105.46 101.32 -27.90
CA ARG A 71 -104.15 101.15 -28.55
C ARG A 71 -102.99 101.30 -27.56
N SER A 72 -103.03 102.29 -26.67
CA SER A 72 -101.98 102.50 -25.67
C SER A 72 -101.94 101.37 -24.64
N ALA A 73 -103.10 100.86 -24.19
CA ALA A 73 -103.17 99.68 -23.33
C ALA A 73 -102.57 98.43 -24.00
N GLN A 74 -102.96 98.12 -25.24
CA GLN A 74 -102.42 96.96 -25.98
C GLN A 74 -100.91 97.09 -26.28
N ALA A 75 -100.43 98.30 -26.54
CA ALA A 75 -99.00 98.56 -26.72
C ALA A 75 -98.20 98.29 -25.43
N GLN A 76 -98.73 98.66 -24.26
CA GLN A 76 -98.11 98.37 -22.98
C GLN A 76 -98.15 96.87 -22.64
N GLU A 77 -99.29 96.21 -22.80
CA GLU A 77 -99.44 94.76 -22.55
C GLU A 77 -98.48 93.93 -23.43
N THR A 78 -98.37 94.28 -24.71
CA THR A 78 -97.38 93.68 -25.63
C THR A 78 -95.94 93.97 -25.18
N GLY A 79 -95.68 95.18 -24.66
CA GLY A 79 -94.38 95.60 -24.13
C GLY A 79 -93.97 94.88 -22.85
N ASP A 80 -94.91 94.41 -22.03
CA ASP A 80 -94.62 93.65 -20.82
C ASP A 80 -94.49 92.14 -21.11
N VAL A 81 -95.30 91.59 -22.02
CA VAL A 81 -95.14 90.20 -22.52
C VAL A 81 -93.80 89.99 -23.22
N THR A 82 -93.34 90.97 -24.01
CA THR A 82 -92.03 90.87 -24.71
C THR A 82 -90.82 90.94 -23.77
N LYS A 83 -90.92 91.65 -22.63
CA LYS A 83 -89.90 91.59 -21.56
C LYS A 83 -89.84 90.20 -20.94
N ALA A 84 -90.98 89.68 -20.49
CA ALA A 84 -91.08 88.36 -19.87
C ALA A 84 -90.58 87.23 -20.80
N LEU A 85 -90.81 87.36 -22.11
CA LEU A 85 -90.22 86.47 -23.11
C LEU A 85 -88.69 86.55 -23.11
N SER A 86 -88.12 87.76 -23.20
CA SER A 86 -86.65 87.95 -23.23
C SER A 86 -85.95 87.54 -21.92
N GLU A 87 -86.64 87.67 -20.77
CA GLU A 87 -86.15 87.17 -19.48
C GLU A 87 -86.10 85.64 -19.46
N ALA A 88 -87.16 84.96 -19.94
CA ALA A 88 -87.19 83.52 -20.07
C ALA A 88 -86.18 82.96 -21.11
N GLU A 89 -85.95 83.68 -22.20
CA GLU A 89 -84.90 83.35 -23.18
C GLU A 89 -83.50 83.43 -22.55
N MET A 90 -83.22 84.47 -21.75
CA MET A 90 -81.95 84.62 -21.03
C MET A 90 -81.76 83.55 -19.93
N GLU A 91 -82.81 83.14 -19.22
CA GLU A 91 -82.75 82.01 -18.28
C GLU A 91 -82.48 80.67 -19.02
N LEU A 92 -83.11 80.45 -20.17
CA LEU A 92 -82.87 79.27 -21.00
C LEU A 92 -81.44 79.20 -21.53
N GLU A 93 -80.89 80.32 -22.03
CA GLU A 93 -79.50 80.43 -22.47
C GLU A 93 -78.53 80.13 -21.31
N SER A 94 -78.83 80.61 -20.10
CA SER A 94 -78.08 80.33 -18.87
C SER A 94 -78.11 78.83 -18.49
N LEU A 95 -79.29 78.19 -18.55
CA LEU A 95 -79.45 76.76 -18.33
C LEU A 95 -78.70 75.91 -19.36
N LEU A 96 -78.74 76.31 -20.64
CA LEU A 96 -77.99 75.65 -21.73
C LEU A 96 -76.47 75.76 -21.52
N MET A 97 -75.97 76.93 -21.08
CA MET A 97 -74.56 77.12 -20.73
C MET A 97 -74.15 76.24 -19.52
N MET A 98 -74.98 76.15 -18.48
CA MET A 98 -74.72 75.27 -17.34
C MET A 98 -74.73 73.79 -17.72
N HIS A 99 -75.69 73.35 -18.53
CA HIS A 99 -75.74 71.98 -19.06
C HIS A 99 -74.51 71.64 -19.91
N LYS A 100 -74.09 72.56 -20.79
CA LYS A 100 -72.87 72.42 -21.61
C LYS A 100 -71.61 72.32 -20.76
N LYS A 101 -71.50 73.11 -19.69
CA LYS A 101 -70.39 73.04 -18.72
C LYS A 101 -70.37 71.72 -17.96
N LEU A 102 -71.55 71.23 -17.51
CA LEU A 102 -71.66 69.95 -16.81
C LEU A 102 -71.27 68.77 -17.73
N LEU A 103 -71.70 68.79 -18.99
CA LEU A 103 -71.27 67.81 -20.00
C LEU A 103 -69.75 67.85 -20.25
N GLN A 104 -69.13 69.04 -20.26
CA GLN A 104 -67.67 69.15 -20.37
C GLN A 104 -66.95 68.54 -19.16
N GLN A 105 -67.42 68.80 -17.94
CA GLN A 105 -66.86 68.21 -16.71
C GLN A 105 -67.07 66.69 -16.62
N TRP A 106 -68.23 66.19 -17.08
CA TRP A 106 -68.48 64.75 -17.12
C TRP A 106 -67.57 64.05 -18.15
N ASN A 107 -67.38 64.66 -19.32
CA ASN A 107 -66.46 64.15 -20.34
C ASN A 107 -65.00 64.19 -19.89
N SER A 108 -64.53 65.24 -19.19
CA SER A 108 -63.16 65.24 -18.63
C SER A 108 -62.98 64.09 -17.65
N ASN A 109 -63.90 63.94 -16.69
CA ASN A 109 -63.85 62.88 -15.69
C ASN A 109 -63.86 61.48 -16.33
N ILE A 110 -64.64 61.25 -17.41
CA ILE A 110 -64.61 59.98 -18.15
C ILE A 110 -63.23 59.73 -18.79
N THR A 111 -62.59 60.77 -19.36
CA THR A 111 -61.24 60.60 -19.92
C THR A 111 -60.15 60.45 -18.85
N ASP A 112 -60.34 61.03 -17.67
CA ASP A 112 -59.43 60.85 -16.53
C ASP A 112 -59.55 59.43 -15.95
N ILE A 113 -60.78 58.90 -15.81
CA ILE A 113 -61.02 57.50 -15.41
C ILE A 113 -60.40 56.53 -16.42
N LYS A 114 -60.62 56.71 -17.73
CA LYS A 114 -60.00 55.86 -18.75
C LYS A 114 -58.47 55.86 -18.68
N ARG A 115 -57.85 57.03 -18.53
CA ARG A 115 -56.39 57.14 -18.36
C ARG A 115 -55.91 56.47 -17.07
N HIS A 116 -56.72 56.47 -16.00
CA HIS A 116 -56.41 55.70 -14.80
C HIS A 116 -56.52 54.19 -15.02
N ASP A 117 -57.59 53.68 -15.61
CA ASP A 117 -57.74 52.26 -15.95
C ASP A 117 -56.61 51.77 -16.88
N GLU A 118 -56.24 52.57 -17.88
CA GLU A 118 -55.10 52.34 -18.77
C GLU A 118 -53.77 52.23 -17.98
N THR A 119 -53.53 53.12 -17.01
CA THR A 119 -52.32 53.02 -16.16
C THR A 119 -52.35 51.83 -15.19
N VAL A 120 -53.52 51.46 -14.65
CA VAL A 120 -53.65 50.32 -13.74
C VAL A 120 -53.42 49.01 -14.47
N ASN A 121 -54.02 48.84 -15.66
CA ASN A 121 -53.78 47.66 -16.51
C ASN A 121 -52.31 47.56 -16.91
N ALA A 122 -51.67 48.66 -17.34
CA ALA A 122 -50.26 48.67 -17.70
C ALA A 122 -49.31 48.37 -16.51
N MET A 123 -49.68 48.79 -15.29
CA MET A 123 -48.94 48.38 -14.08
C MET A 123 -49.14 46.90 -13.76
N GLN A 124 -50.37 46.38 -13.90
CA GLN A 124 -50.67 44.98 -13.60
C GLN A 124 -50.03 44.01 -14.60
N GLU A 125 -50.03 44.35 -15.90
CA GLU A 125 -49.26 43.62 -16.93
C GLU A 125 -47.75 43.65 -16.63
N ALA A 126 -47.21 44.79 -16.17
CA ALA A 126 -45.80 44.90 -15.80
C ALA A 126 -45.45 44.06 -14.56
N ASP A 127 -46.31 44.04 -13.53
CA ASP A 127 -46.11 43.20 -12.33
C ASP A 127 -46.19 41.69 -12.68
N GLU A 128 -47.10 41.28 -13.57
CA GLU A 128 -47.16 39.90 -14.07
C GLU A 128 -45.89 39.51 -14.87
N VAL A 129 -45.38 40.40 -15.73
CA VAL A 129 -44.10 40.19 -16.43
C VAL A 129 -42.93 40.09 -15.44
N VAL A 130 -42.85 40.95 -14.42
CA VAL A 130 -41.79 40.90 -13.40
C VAL A 130 -41.85 39.63 -12.55
N LEU A 131 -43.04 39.07 -12.31
CA LEU A 131 -43.19 37.77 -11.66
C LEU A 131 -42.71 36.63 -12.56
N LEU A 132 -43.09 36.63 -13.85
CA LEU A 132 -42.64 35.64 -14.83
C LEU A 132 -41.12 35.69 -15.06
N ASP A 133 -40.54 36.88 -15.21
CA ASP A 133 -39.09 37.06 -15.32
C ASP A 133 -38.38 36.53 -14.06
N ARG A 134 -38.95 36.75 -12.87
CA ARG A 134 -38.40 36.22 -11.61
C ARG A 134 -38.49 34.70 -11.51
N GLU A 135 -39.54 34.08 -12.05
CA GLU A 135 -39.65 32.62 -12.15
C GLU A 135 -38.66 32.06 -13.17
N ILE A 136 -38.55 32.67 -14.35
CA ILE A 136 -37.57 32.33 -15.41
C ILE A 136 -36.14 32.44 -14.86
N GLU A 137 -35.80 33.53 -14.17
CA GLU A 137 -34.52 33.74 -13.48
C GLU A 137 -34.26 32.65 -12.41
N GLY A 138 -35.30 32.19 -11.72
CA GLY A 138 -35.24 31.07 -10.78
C GLY A 138 -34.97 29.72 -11.46
N TYR A 139 -35.70 29.42 -12.53
CA TYR A 139 -35.49 28.21 -13.34
C TYR A 139 -34.11 28.20 -14.00
N ASN A 140 -33.66 29.32 -14.56
CA ASN A 140 -32.32 29.46 -15.14
C ASN A 140 -31.22 29.20 -14.10
N LYS A 141 -31.37 29.67 -12.86
CA LYS A 141 -30.44 29.37 -11.77
C LYS A 141 -30.43 27.89 -11.39
N SER A 142 -31.60 27.25 -11.34
CA SER A 142 -31.72 25.80 -11.10
C SER A 142 -31.08 25.00 -12.25
N ILE A 143 -31.32 25.39 -13.50
CA ILE A 143 -30.72 24.78 -14.69
C ILE A 143 -29.20 24.92 -14.67
N ASN A 144 -28.66 26.09 -14.34
CA ASN A 144 -27.21 26.29 -14.26
C ASN A 144 -26.56 25.41 -13.17
N VAL A 145 -27.19 25.29 -11.99
CA VAL A 145 -26.71 24.36 -10.93
C VAL A 145 -26.75 22.91 -11.40
N GLU A 146 -27.80 22.48 -12.11
CA GLU A 146 -27.87 21.13 -12.67
C GLU A 146 -26.90 20.90 -13.84
N LEU A 147 -26.53 21.94 -14.60
CA LEU A 147 -25.47 21.88 -15.60
C LEU A 147 -24.07 21.76 -14.95
N GLU A 148 -23.78 22.53 -13.91
CA GLU A 148 -22.54 22.40 -13.12
C GLU A 148 -22.44 21.01 -12.45
N ASN A 149 -23.56 20.49 -11.93
CA ASN A 149 -23.67 19.11 -11.44
C ASN A 149 -23.40 18.09 -12.57
N ASN A 150 -23.92 18.31 -13.78
CA ASN A 150 -23.71 17.42 -14.92
C ASN A 150 -22.25 17.43 -15.42
N GLU A 151 -21.61 18.61 -15.50
CA GLU A 151 -20.20 18.74 -15.87
C GLU A 151 -19.30 18.07 -14.85
N THR A 152 -19.52 18.29 -13.56
CA THR A 152 -18.72 17.66 -12.49
C THR A 152 -18.91 16.15 -12.44
N LEU A 153 -20.13 15.64 -12.64
CA LEU A 153 -20.40 14.19 -12.81
C LEU A 153 -19.73 13.63 -14.07
N THR A 154 -19.74 14.36 -15.18
CA THR A 154 -19.08 13.96 -16.44
C THR A 154 -17.55 13.89 -16.28
N VAL A 155 -16.94 14.83 -15.56
CA VAL A 155 -15.51 14.78 -15.22
C VAL A 155 -15.19 13.59 -14.31
N GLN A 156 -16.04 13.30 -13.31
CA GLN A 156 -15.88 12.12 -12.43
C GLN A 156 -16.02 10.81 -13.21
N LEU A 157 -17.00 10.70 -14.10
CA LEU A 157 -17.22 9.53 -14.95
C LEU A 157 -16.03 9.30 -15.90
N ASN A 158 -15.54 10.34 -16.56
CA ASN A 158 -14.37 10.26 -17.43
C ASN A 158 -13.12 9.85 -16.65
N ARG A 159 -12.89 10.41 -15.46
CA ARG A 159 -11.78 10.02 -14.59
C ARG A 159 -11.88 8.54 -14.18
N SER A 160 -13.03 8.11 -13.67
CA SER A 160 -13.29 6.73 -13.27
C SER A 160 -13.09 5.74 -14.44
N SER A 161 -13.53 6.13 -15.64
CA SER A 161 -13.30 5.37 -16.88
C SER A 161 -11.81 5.22 -17.20
N MET A 162 -11.02 6.30 -17.09
CA MET A 162 -9.56 6.22 -17.30
C MET A 162 -8.88 5.38 -16.22
N ASP A 163 -9.27 5.56 -14.95
CA ASP A 163 -8.74 4.78 -13.82
C ASP A 163 -9.01 3.28 -14.04
N CYS A 164 -10.23 2.88 -14.41
CA CYS A 164 -10.57 1.52 -14.84
C CYS A 164 -9.67 1.01 -15.98
N VAL A 165 -9.47 1.78 -17.05
CA VAL A 165 -8.60 1.40 -18.18
C VAL A 165 -7.13 1.25 -17.76
N THR A 166 -6.63 2.01 -16.78
CA THR A 166 -5.28 1.79 -16.23
C THR A 166 -5.20 0.54 -15.36
N VAL A 167 -6.23 0.28 -14.54
CA VAL A 167 -6.34 -0.92 -13.70
C VAL A 167 -6.42 -2.19 -14.56
N GLU A 168 -7.19 -2.20 -15.66
CA GLU A 168 -7.23 -3.32 -16.60
C GLU A 168 -5.85 -3.60 -17.23
N LYS A 169 -5.11 -2.55 -17.63
CA LYS A 169 -3.75 -2.68 -18.18
C LYS A 169 -2.79 -3.27 -17.13
N LEU A 170 -2.90 -2.85 -15.87
CA LEU A 170 -2.11 -3.41 -14.76
C LEU A 170 -2.49 -4.86 -14.45
N ILE A 171 -3.79 -5.19 -14.43
CA ILE A 171 -4.29 -6.56 -14.26
C ILE A 171 -3.77 -7.47 -15.38
N ASN A 172 -3.84 -7.04 -16.64
CA ASN A 172 -3.38 -7.85 -17.76
C ASN A 172 -1.85 -8.01 -17.77
N LYS A 173 -1.09 -6.98 -17.35
CA LYS A 173 0.35 -7.14 -17.07
C LYS A 173 0.61 -8.19 -15.99
N LYS A 174 -0.15 -8.18 -14.88
CA LYS A 174 0.00 -9.18 -13.81
C LYS A 174 -0.47 -10.59 -14.20
N LYS A 175 -1.45 -10.76 -15.09
CA LYS A 175 -1.79 -12.05 -15.69
C LYS A 175 -0.61 -12.62 -16.49
N LEU A 176 0.00 -11.82 -17.37
CA LEU A 176 1.16 -12.22 -18.17
C LEU A 176 2.39 -12.55 -17.30
N GLU A 177 2.68 -11.75 -16.26
CA GLU A 177 3.73 -12.06 -15.29
C GLU A 177 3.47 -13.40 -14.57
N ARG A 178 2.22 -13.65 -14.15
CA ARG A 178 1.79 -14.90 -13.49
C ARG A 178 1.89 -16.11 -14.43
N GLU A 179 1.51 -15.96 -15.69
CA GLU A 179 1.59 -17.02 -16.71
C GLU A 179 3.04 -17.37 -17.07
N ALA A 180 3.91 -16.38 -17.22
CA ALA A 180 5.34 -16.60 -17.41
C ALA A 180 5.98 -17.33 -16.22
N LEU A 181 5.64 -16.93 -14.98
CA LEU A 181 6.13 -17.58 -13.76
C LEU A 181 5.57 -19.02 -13.62
N GLN A 182 4.30 -19.25 -13.98
CA GLN A 182 3.69 -20.58 -13.98
C GLN A 182 4.35 -21.51 -15.00
N ALA A 183 4.73 -21.00 -16.18
CA ALA A 183 5.47 -21.76 -17.19
C ALA A 183 6.92 -22.09 -16.75
N GLN A 184 7.60 -21.18 -16.06
CA GLN A 184 8.90 -21.46 -15.44
C GLN A 184 8.80 -22.52 -14.35
N TYR A 185 7.75 -22.47 -13.53
CA TYR A 185 7.49 -23.45 -12.47
C TYR A 185 7.21 -24.86 -13.04
N THR A 186 6.39 -24.99 -14.08
CA THR A 186 6.15 -26.30 -14.72
C THR A 186 7.40 -26.85 -15.43
N ALA A 187 8.19 -26.00 -16.08
CA ALA A 187 9.49 -26.41 -16.65
C ALA A 187 10.45 -26.93 -15.56
N CYS A 188 10.52 -26.25 -14.41
CA CYS A 188 11.32 -26.68 -13.26
C CYS A 188 10.82 -28.03 -12.68
N LEU A 189 9.51 -28.22 -12.55
CA LEU A 189 8.93 -29.50 -12.11
C LEU A 189 9.24 -30.66 -13.08
N ASN A 190 9.19 -30.41 -14.40
CA ASN A 190 9.50 -31.42 -15.41
C ASN A 190 10.98 -31.84 -15.32
N SER A 191 11.90 -30.88 -15.28
CA SER A 191 13.34 -31.15 -15.11
C SER A 191 13.64 -31.84 -13.76
N LEU A 192 12.92 -31.51 -12.69
CA LEU A 192 13.01 -32.21 -11.40
C LEU A 192 12.46 -33.65 -11.47
N SER A 193 11.51 -33.95 -12.35
CA SER A 193 11.03 -35.31 -12.60
C SER A 193 12.05 -36.12 -13.40
N GLU A 194 12.59 -35.53 -14.47
CA GLU A 194 13.63 -36.13 -15.32
C GLU A 194 14.90 -36.45 -14.52
N THR A 195 15.42 -35.50 -13.74
CA THR A 195 16.60 -35.72 -12.88
C THR A 195 16.37 -36.79 -11.81
N LYS A 196 15.16 -36.90 -11.24
CA LYS A 196 14.80 -38.01 -10.33
C LYS A 196 14.78 -39.36 -11.05
N GLN A 197 14.28 -39.43 -12.28
CA GLN A 197 14.28 -40.66 -13.08
C GLN A 197 15.70 -41.09 -13.45
N ILE A 198 16.55 -40.14 -13.88
CA ILE A 198 17.97 -40.37 -14.17
C ILE A 198 18.70 -40.85 -12.91
N PHE A 199 18.48 -40.21 -11.76
CA PHE A 199 19.07 -40.64 -10.48
C PHE A 199 18.65 -42.07 -10.09
N ALA A 200 17.37 -42.43 -10.27
CA ALA A 200 16.88 -43.78 -10.01
C ALA A 200 17.51 -44.82 -10.96
N ALA A 201 17.71 -44.48 -12.24
CA ALA A 201 18.41 -45.33 -13.21
C ALA A 201 19.89 -45.53 -12.82
N LEU A 202 20.63 -44.45 -12.56
CA LEU A 202 22.03 -44.50 -12.12
C LEU A 202 22.20 -45.27 -10.80
N THR A 203 21.25 -45.13 -9.85
CA THR A 203 21.26 -45.92 -8.61
C THR A 203 21.09 -47.42 -8.87
N LYS A 204 20.23 -47.80 -9.84
CA LYS A 204 20.04 -49.19 -10.26
C LYS A 204 21.31 -49.74 -10.94
N GLU A 205 21.97 -48.95 -11.78
CA GLU A 205 23.23 -49.30 -12.44
C GLU A 205 24.38 -49.45 -11.43
N MET A 206 24.52 -48.51 -10.48
CA MET A 206 25.49 -48.60 -9.38
C MET A 206 25.31 -49.89 -8.58
N ASN A 207 24.06 -50.25 -8.25
CA ASN A 207 23.76 -51.51 -7.54
C ASN A 207 24.07 -52.75 -8.41
N ALA A 208 23.84 -52.70 -9.72
CA ALA A 208 24.20 -53.79 -10.63
C ALA A 208 25.74 -53.96 -10.72
N HIS A 209 26.49 -52.87 -10.86
CA HIS A 209 27.96 -52.88 -10.84
C HIS A 209 28.52 -53.35 -9.49
N GLN A 210 27.92 -52.94 -8.37
CA GLN A 210 28.34 -53.39 -7.04
C GLN A 210 28.09 -54.90 -6.83
N ASN A 211 26.97 -55.42 -7.36
CA ASN A 211 26.69 -56.86 -7.35
C ASN A 211 27.69 -57.64 -8.22
N GLU A 212 28.03 -57.13 -9.41
CA GLU A 212 29.01 -57.78 -10.29
C GLU A 212 30.44 -57.72 -9.71
N LEU A 213 30.83 -56.60 -9.10
CA LEU A 213 32.12 -56.47 -8.40
C LEU A 213 32.22 -57.47 -7.24
N ASN A 214 31.12 -57.72 -6.52
CA ASN A 214 31.06 -58.76 -5.50
C ASN A 214 31.07 -60.18 -6.10
N SER A 215 30.45 -60.39 -7.26
CA SER A 215 30.53 -61.64 -8.04
C SER A 215 31.99 -61.96 -8.41
N GLN A 216 32.73 -60.97 -8.94
CA GLN A 216 34.13 -61.10 -9.34
C GLN A 216 35.06 -61.29 -8.14
N ARG A 217 34.82 -60.61 -7.00
CA ARG A 217 35.55 -60.87 -5.74
C ARG A 217 35.41 -62.32 -5.29
N ASN A 218 34.19 -62.86 -5.29
CA ASN A 218 33.92 -64.24 -4.90
C ASN A 218 34.54 -65.27 -5.88
N GLN A 219 34.68 -64.92 -7.17
CA GLN A 219 35.40 -65.73 -8.15
C GLN A 219 36.92 -65.68 -7.90
N LEU A 220 37.49 -64.49 -7.66
CA LEU A 220 38.91 -64.31 -7.36
C LEU A 220 39.33 -65.05 -6.09
N GLU A 221 38.49 -65.01 -5.04
CA GLU A 221 38.73 -65.74 -3.79
C GLU A 221 38.79 -67.26 -4.04
N LYS A 222 37.82 -67.83 -4.77
CA LYS A 222 37.81 -69.25 -5.17
C LYS A 222 39.04 -69.63 -5.99
N LEU A 223 39.44 -68.79 -6.95
CA LEU A 223 40.66 -69.01 -7.74
C LEU A 223 41.93 -68.93 -6.88
N SER A 224 41.95 -68.05 -5.86
CA SER A 224 43.08 -67.95 -4.93
C SER A 224 43.20 -69.17 -4.02
N ALA A 225 42.08 -69.70 -3.51
CA ALA A 225 42.06 -70.94 -2.73
C ALA A 225 42.53 -72.14 -3.58
N ALA A 226 42.00 -72.28 -4.80
CA ALA A 226 42.45 -73.32 -5.74
C ALA A 226 43.94 -73.19 -6.10
N ARG A 227 44.50 -71.97 -6.15
CA ARG A 227 45.93 -71.74 -6.35
C ARG A 227 46.75 -72.22 -5.16
N VAL A 228 46.34 -71.90 -3.93
CA VAL A 228 47.02 -72.36 -2.69
C VAL A 228 46.97 -73.88 -2.58
N GLU A 229 45.82 -74.52 -2.86
CA GLU A 229 45.73 -75.98 -2.94
C GLU A 229 46.72 -76.60 -3.93
N LEU A 230 46.96 -75.95 -5.08
CA LEU A 230 47.92 -76.43 -6.08
C LEU A 230 49.38 -76.17 -5.64
N GLU A 231 49.65 -75.04 -4.99
CA GLU A 231 50.95 -74.72 -4.37
C GLU A 231 51.30 -75.75 -3.29
N GLU A 232 50.35 -76.15 -2.44
CA GLU A 232 50.51 -77.23 -1.46
C GLU A 232 50.77 -78.59 -2.11
N LYS A 233 49.98 -78.96 -3.13
CA LYS A 233 50.15 -80.24 -3.86
C LYS A 233 51.53 -80.31 -4.55
N ILE A 234 52.01 -79.20 -5.11
CA ILE A 234 53.36 -79.09 -5.67
C ILE A 234 54.44 -79.20 -4.58
N MET A 235 54.27 -78.54 -3.44
CA MET A 235 55.21 -78.61 -2.32
C MET A 235 55.32 -80.04 -1.74
N VAL A 236 54.19 -80.74 -1.59
CA VAL A 236 54.16 -82.16 -1.19
C VAL A 236 54.89 -83.04 -2.22
N TYR A 237 54.66 -82.83 -3.52
CA TYR A 237 55.35 -83.58 -4.58
C TYR A 237 56.86 -83.34 -4.59
N ILE A 238 57.30 -82.10 -4.42
CA ILE A 238 58.74 -81.75 -4.30
C ILE A 238 59.35 -82.42 -3.05
N GLN A 239 58.64 -82.41 -1.93
CA GLN A 239 59.12 -83.08 -0.71
C GLN A 239 59.24 -84.60 -0.89
N GLN A 240 58.30 -85.24 -1.59
CA GLN A 240 58.38 -86.66 -1.95
C GLN A 240 59.57 -86.96 -2.89
N GLN A 241 59.76 -86.17 -3.95
CA GLN A 241 60.93 -86.25 -4.84
C GLN A 241 62.25 -86.16 -4.05
N LEU A 242 62.35 -85.22 -3.10
CA LEU A 242 63.52 -85.04 -2.25
C LEU A 242 63.75 -86.20 -1.27
N THR A 243 62.71 -86.84 -0.72
CA THR A 243 62.89 -88.03 0.13
C THR A 243 63.31 -89.26 -0.69
N HIS A 244 62.74 -89.47 -1.88
CA HIS A 244 63.19 -90.54 -2.80
C HIS A 244 64.65 -90.36 -3.23
N SER A 245 65.06 -89.14 -3.57
CA SER A 245 66.46 -88.82 -3.92
C SER A 245 67.43 -89.09 -2.76
N LYS A 246 67.07 -88.70 -1.53
CA LYS A 246 67.86 -89.01 -0.32
C LYS A 246 67.96 -90.51 -0.05
N ALA A 247 66.87 -91.26 -0.22
CA ALA A 247 66.87 -92.72 -0.05
C ALA A 247 67.75 -93.42 -1.12
N ALA A 248 67.67 -92.99 -2.38
CA ALA A 248 68.52 -93.48 -3.46
C ALA A 248 70.01 -93.18 -3.19
N SER A 249 70.35 -91.97 -2.76
CA SER A 249 71.72 -91.59 -2.41
C SER A 249 72.26 -92.38 -1.21
N HIS A 250 71.43 -92.70 -0.22
CA HIS A 250 71.82 -93.55 0.91
C HIS A 250 72.10 -95.00 0.46
N SER A 251 71.21 -95.57 -0.37
CA SER A 251 71.39 -96.91 -0.97
C SER A 251 72.65 -96.98 -1.86
N GLN A 252 72.89 -95.95 -2.67
CA GLN A 252 74.09 -95.84 -3.50
C GLN A 252 75.37 -95.77 -2.64
N ASN A 253 75.36 -95.00 -1.54
CA ASN A 253 76.49 -94.93 -0.60
C ASN A 253 76.78 -96.28 0.09
N LEU A 254 75.74 -97.02 0.50
CA LEU A 254 75.90 -98.38 1.04
C LEU A 254 76.47 -99.33 -0.01
N THR A 255 75.96 -99.26 -1.24
CA THR A 255 76.43 -100.07 -2.37
C THR A 255 77.89 -99.78 -2.70
N SER A 256 78.29 -98.51 -2.80
CA SER A 256 79.69 -98.11 -3.03
C SER A 256 80.63 -98.58 -1.91
N LYS A 257 80.20 -98.52 -0.64
CA LYS A 257 80.97 -99.06 0.50
C LYS A 257 81.11 -100.59 0.44
N LEU A 258 80.08 -101.30 -0.02
CA LEU A 258 80.14 -102.75 -0.26
C LEU A 258 81.06 -103.10 -1.43
N VAL A 259 81.00 -102.36 -2.55
CA VAL A 259 81.87 -102.56 -3.71
C VAL A 259 83.34 -102.27 -3.37
N ALA A 260 83.61 -101.20 -2.59
CA ALA A 260 84.95 -100.91 -2.08
C ALA A 260 85.48 -102.07 -1.21
N ARG A 261 84.72 -102.49 -0.17
CA ARG A 261 85.10 -103.65 0.66
C ARG A 261 85.30 -104.94 -0.13
N LYS A 262 84.47 -105.18 -1.17
CA LYS A 262 84.63 -106.34 -2.06
C LYS A 262 85.94 -106.23 -2.86
N LYS A 263 86.26 -105.05 -3.41
CA LYS A 263 87.51 -104.82 -4.14
C LYS A 263 88.73 -104.98 -3.22
N ASP A 264 88.68 -104.44 -2.00
CA ASP A 264 89.76 -104.62 -1.02
C ASP A 264 89.97 -106.09 -0.63
N LYS A 265 88.88 -106.87 -0.52
CA LYS A 265 88.99 -108.32 -0.29
C LYS A 265 89.49 -109.11 -1.49
N ILE A 266 89.16 -108.71 -2.72
CA ILE A 266 89.77 -109.28 -3.93
C ILE A 266 91.27 -108.94 -3.98
N ASN A 267 91.66 -107.69 -3.70
CA ASN A 267 93.06 -107.28 -3.64
C ASN A 267 93.84 -108.04 -2.55
N GLN A 268 93.20 -108.35 -1.40
CA GLN A 268 93.81 -109.17 -0.35
C GLN A 268 93.98 -110.63 -0.79
N LEU A 269 92.97 -111.22 -1.43
CA LEU A 269 93.08 -112.58 -2.00
C LEU A 269 94.19 -112.66 -3.05
N GLN A 270 94.26 -111.71 -3.99
CA GLN A 270 95.30 -111.68 -5.02
C GLN A 270 96.73 -111.55 -4.45
N ARG A 271 96.89 -110.84 -3.32
CA ARG A 271 98.17 -110.82 -2.58
C ARG A 271 98.45 -112.18 -1.97
N GLN A 272 97.50 -112.78 -1.25
CA GLN A 272 97.66 -114.10 -0.65
C GLN A 272 97.93 -115.20 -1.70
N GLU A 273 97.32 -115.12 -2.89
CA GLU A 273 97.61 -115.97 -4.05
C GLU A 273 99.07 -115.77 -4.52
N THR A 274 99.51 -114.51 -4.69
CA THR A 274 100.89 -114.17 -5.08
C THR A 274 101.92 -114.66 -4.05
N ASP A 275 101.64 -114.46 -2.76
CA ASP A 275 102.48 -114.94 -1.65
C ASP A 275 102.53 -116.48 -1.65
N THR A 276 101.40 -117.15 -1.91
CA THR A 276 101.33 -118.62 -2.03
C THR A 276 102.13 -119.13 -3.23
N PHE A 277 102.08 -118.45 -4.39
CA PHE A 277 102.92 -118.78 -5.54
C PHE A 277 104.42 -118.58 -5.24
N SER A 278 104.76 -117.52 -4.50
CA SER A 278 106.15 -117.26 -4.06
C SER A 278 106.67 -118.36 -3.12
N VAL A 279 105.89 -118.71 -2.09
CA VAL A 279 106.22 -119.83 -1.19
C VAL A 279 106.36 -121.15 -1.96
N LYS A 280 105.47 -121.41 -2.93
CA LYS A 280 105.55 -122.62 -3.77
C LYS A 280 106.83 -122.66 -4.63
N LEU A 281 107.29 -121.51 -5.12
CA LEU A 281 108.56 -121.40 -5.85
C LEU A 281 109.77 -121.65 -4.94
N GLU A 282 109.77 -121.13 -3.72
CA GLU A 282 110.82 -121.44 -2.73
C GLU A 282 110.82 -122.92 -2.34
N CYS A 283 109.64 -123.54 -2.15
CA CYS A 283 109.55 -124.98 -1.95
C CYS A 283 110.18 -125.78 -3.10
N GLN A 284 109.94 -125.38 -4.36
CA GLN A 284 110.55 -126.03 -5.52
C GLN A 284 112.07 -125.84 -5.59
N LYS A 285 112.61 -124.68 -5.19
CA LYS A 285 114.07 -124.47 -5.07
C LYS A 285 114.68 -125.36 -3.98
N VAL A 286 114.02 -125.49 -2.83
CA VAL A 286 114.45 -126.38 -1.74
C VAL A 286 114.38 -127.85 -2.19
N GLU A 287 113.33 -128.25 -2.89
CA GLU A 287 113.18 -129.60 -3.46
C GLU A 287 114.28 -129.91 -4.49
N GLN A 288 114.59 -128.97 -5.39
CA GLN A 288 115.74 -129.08 -6.31
C GLN A 288 117.07 -129.19 -5.55
N HIS A 289 117.26 -128.42 -4.48
CA HIS A 289 118.48 -128.48 -3.68
C HIS A 289 118.60 -129.82 -2.93
N VAL A 290 117.53 -130.31 -2.31
CA VAL A 290 117.48 -131.64 -1.67
C VAL A 290 117.80 -132.72 -2.69
N ASN A 291 117.19 -132.71 -3.89
CA ASN A 291 117.51 -133.67 -4.94
C ASN A 291 118.99 -133.60 -5.38
N SER A 292 119.58 -132.40 -5.46
CA SER A 292 121.02 -132.26 -5.76
C SER A 292 121.91 -132.82 -4.64
N LEU A 293 121.49 -132.70 -3.38
CA LEU A 293 122.18 -133.30 -2.23
C LEU A 293 122.01 -134.82 -2.19
N THR A 294 120.84 -135.35 -2.55
CA THR A 294 120.61 -136.80 -2.69
C THR A 294 121.54 -137.39 -3.73
N ILE A 295 121.64 -136.80 -4.93
CA ILE A 295 122.58 -137.23 -5.97
C ILE A 295 124.03 -137.13 -5.48
N SER A 296 124.37 -136.08 -4.71
CA SER A 296 125.70 -135.96 -4.09
C SER A 296 125.96 -137.08 -3.07
N VAL A 297 124.97 -137.43 -2.24
CA VAL A 297 125.07 -138.53 -1.27
C VAL A 297 125.17 -139.88 -1.98
N GLU A 298 124.36 -140.16 -3.00
CA GLU A 298 124.46 -141.37 -3.83
C GLU A 298 125.84 -141.47 -4.50
N SER A 299 126.39 -140.37 -5.00
CA SER A 299 127.74 -140.34 -5.58
C SER A 299 128.84 -140.60 -4.54
N LEU A 300 128.67 -140.09 -3.32
CA LEU A 300 129.57 -140.34 -2.18
C LEU A 300 129.42 -141.76 -1.66
N ASP A 301 128.23 -142.36 -1.70
CA ASP A 301 128.00 -143.75 -1.27
C ASP A 301 128.52 -144.73 -2.34
N GLU A 302 128.45 -144.37 -3.62
CA GLU A 302 129.22 -145.01 -4.69
C GLU A 302 130.74 -144.89 -4.44
N GLU A 303 131.22 -143.72 -4.03
CA GLU A 303 132.64 -143.50 -3.73
C GLU A 303 133.09 -144.27 -2.48
N ILE A 304 132.27 -144.33 -1.43
CA ILE A 304 132.46 -145.18 -0.24
C ILE A 304 132.41 -146.65 -0.63
N ASN A 305 131.55 -147.08 -1.56
CA ASN A 305 131.56 -148.46 -2.07
C ASN A 305 132.80 -148.78 -2.92
N LYS A 306 133.32 -147.81 -3.69
CA LYS A 306 134.61 -147.93 -4.39
C LYS A 306 135.75 -147.99 -3.37
N TYR A 307 135.77 -147.10 -2.37
CA TYR A 307 136.75 -147.08 -1.29
C TYR A 307 136.66 -148.30 -0.36
N ASN A 308 135.50 -148.92 -0.13
CA ASN A 308 135.37 -150.15 0.67
C ASN A 308 135.88 -151.38 -0.10
N LYS A 309 135.63 -151.45 -1.41
CA LYS A 309 136.26 -152.45 -2.30
C LYS A 309 137.78 -152.25 -2.38
N LEU A 310 138.21 -150.98 -2.42
CA LEU A 310 139.62 -150.60 -2.38
C LEU A 310 140.25 -150.80 -0.99
N LEU A 311 139.49 -150.69 0.10
CA LEU A 311 139.94 -150.92 1.47
C LEU A 311 140.12 -152.41 1.70
N ASN A 312 139.20 -153.25 1.24
CA ASN A 312 139.34 -154.71 1.32
C ASN A 312 140.54 -155.19 0.45
N SER A 313 140.76 -154.62 -0.74
CA SER A 313 141.99 -154.88 -1.50
C SER A 313 143.24 -154.22 -0.88
N HIS A 314 143.09 -153.14 -0.12
CA HIS A 314 144.15 -152.49 0.65
C HIS A 314 144.45 -153.15 2.00
N GLU A 315 143.57 -153.89 2.66
CA GLU A 315 143.97 -154.70 3.81
C GLU A 315 144.87 -155.85 3.31
N ASN A 316 144.43 -156.50 2.22
CA ASN A 316 145.20 -157.53 1.52
C ASN A 316 146.54 -157.00 0.93
N THR A 317 146.62 -155.73 0.50
CA THR A 317 147.87 -155.15 -0.05
C THR A 317 148.67 -154.29 0.93
N TYR A 318 148.12 -153.78 2.02
CA TYR A 318 148.85 -153.08 3.09
C TYR A 318 149.72 -154.06 3.87
N ALA A 319 149.22 -155.28 4.10
CA ALA A 319 150.03 -156.42 4.53
C ALA A 319 151.26 -156.69 3.60
N SER A 320 151.21 -156.25 2.34
CA SER A 320 152.31 -156.36 1.36
C SER A 320 153.10 -155.05 1.15
N LEU A 321 152.50 -153.88 1.41
CA LEU A 321 153.03 -152.53 1.11
C LEU A 321 153.61 -151.78 2.30
N VAL A 322 153.34 -152.21 3.54
CA VAL A 322 154.19 -151.91 4.72
C VAL A 322 155.67 -152.27 4.44
N ARG A 323 155.90 -153.19 3.50
CA ARG A 323 157.22 -153.58 2.97
C ARG A 323 157.87 -152.58 2.01
N GLN A 324 157.13 -151.64 1.41
CA GLN A 324 157.60 -150.79 0.28
C GLN A 324 157.55 -149.27 0.52
N ILE A 325 156.62 -148.74 1.33
CA ILE A 325 156.39 -147.27 1.46
C ILE A 325 157.59 -146.48 2.04
N ARG A 326 158.69 -147.15 2.43
CA ARG A 326 160.00 -146.54 2.74
C ARG A 326 160.66 -145.78 1.57
N GLN A 327 160.16 -145.85 0.33
CA GLN A 327 160.83 -145.28 -0.87
C GLN A 327 160.41 -143.85 -1.31
N LYS A 328 159.46 -143.22 -0.61
CA LYS A 328 159.46 -141.78 -0.26
C LYS A 328 159.97 -140.68 -1.27
N GLU A 329 159.03 -139.82 -1.69
CA GLU A 329 159.00 -138.38 -1.31
C GLU A 329 159.86 -137.30 -2.02
N THR A 330 160.61 -137.57 -3.10
CA THR A 330 161.60 -136.57 -3.63
C THR A 330 161.19 -135.65 -4.80
N THR A 331 160.15 -135.93 -5.59
CA THR A 331 160.02 -135.38 -6.96
C THR A 331 159.15 -134.12 -7.18
N ILE A 332 158.46 -133.57 -6.17
CA ILE A 332 157.30 -132.67 -6.39
C ILE A 332 157.60 -131.15 -6.49
N ASN A 333 158.81 -130.69 -6.18
CA ASN A 333 159.05 -129.26 -5.83
C ASN A 333 159.19 -128.21 -6.97
N THR A 334 159.14 -128.56 -8.27
CA THR A 334 159.78 -127.74 -9.32
C THR A 334 158.94 -126.77 -10.16
N LEU A 335 157.59 -126.84 -10.18
CA LEU A 335 156.78 -126.22 -11.27
C LEU A 335 156.10 -124.87 -10.97
N LYS A 336 156.47 -124.15 -9.89
CA LYS A 336 155.63 -123.05 -9.32
C LYS A 336 155.73 -121.63 -9.92
N ILE A 337 156.52 -121.37 -10.96
CA ILE A 337 157.05 -120.00 -11.25
C ILE A 337 156.42 -119.25 -12.45
N ARG A 338 155.71 -119.89 -13.38
CA ARG A 338 155.56 -119.40 -14.78
C ARG A 338 154.40 -118.42 -15.10
N ILE A 339 153.81 -117.70 -14.12
CA ILE A 339 152.48 -117.05 -14.29
C ILE A 339 152.50 -115.54 -14.65
N ALA A 340 153.62 -114.82 -14.53
CA ALA A 340 153.60 -113.35 -14.43
C ALA A 340 153.83 -112.54 -15.74
N LYS A 341 152.97 -112.65 -16.78
CA LYS A 341 153.01 -111.73 -17.96
C LYS A 341 151.70 -111.66 -18.78
N ILE A 342 151.54 -110.53 -19.51
CA ILE A 342 150.42 -110.13 -20.42
C ILE A 342 149.20 -109.49 -19.72
N VAL A 343 149.23 -108.15 -19.56
CA VAL A 343 148.11 -107.28 -19.13
C VAL A 343 148.28 -105.86 -19.71
N GLU A 344 148.20 -105.65 -21.03
CA GLU A 344 148.54 -104.33 -21.65
C GLU A 344 147.77 -104.05 -22.98
N ILE A 345 147.37 -102.78 -23.23
CA ILE A 345 146.61 -102.23 -24.42
C ILE A 345 145.07 -102.57 -24.38
N THR A 346 144.05 -101.78 -24.80
CA THR A 346 143.81 -100.53 -25.62
C THR A 346 142.69 -99.62 -25.00
N GLY A 347 142.29 -98.48 -25.63
CA GLY A 347 141.02 -97.75 -25.35
C GLY A 347 140.74 -96.47 -26.18
N GLN A 348 139.62 -95.77 -25.86
CA GLN A 348 139.22 -94.35 -26.16
C GLN A 348 138.60 -93.92 -27.54
N GLU A 349 137.66 -92.93 -27.57
CA GLU A 349 137.39 -91.91 -28.66
C GLU A 349 136.28 -90.83 -28.35
N ASP A 350 136.13 -89.77 -29.20
CA ASP A 350 135.35 -88.48 -29.02
C ASP A 350 134.57 -87.98 -30.30
N MET A 351 133.71 -86.92 -30.22
CA MET A 351 132.93 -86.30 -31.36
C MET A 351 132.58 -84.77 -31.19
N HIS A 352 131.91 -84.08 -32.14
CA HIS A 352 132.49 -83.19 -33.18
C HIS A 352 131.59 -81.92 -33.48
N PRO A 353 132.10 -80.75 -33.97
CA PRO A 353 131.40 -79.45 -33.84
C PRO A 353 130.21 -79.09 -34.77
N LEU A 354 130.00 -79.73 -35.92
CA LEU A 354 128.98 -79.28 -36.90
C LEU A 354 127.55 -79.29 -36.33
N GLN A 355 127.29 -80.16 -35.35
CA GLN A 355 126.00 -80.39 -34.69
C GLN A 355 125.41 -79.11 -34.06
N ILE A 356 126.27 -78.26 -33.49
CA ILE A 356 125.88 -77.08 -32.70
C ILE A 356 125.18 -76.04 -33.59
N LYS A 357 125.65 -75.87 -34.84
CA LYS A 357 125.14 -74.82 -35.74
C LYS A 357 123.73 -75.13 -36.28
N ILE A 358 123.34 -76.40 -36.29
CA ILE A 358 121.99 -76.85 -36.64
C ILE A 358 121.02 -76.56 -35.49
N GLN A 359 121.45 -76.76 -34.24
CA GLN A 359 120.63 -76.52 -33.05
C GLN A 359 120.23 -75.05 -32.89
N ASN A 360 121.13 -74.11 -33.18
CA ASN A 360 120.81 -72.67 -33.10
C ASN A 360 119.72 -72.24 -34.10
N ILE A 361 119.80 -72.68 -35.36
CA ILE A 361 118.80 -72.31 -36.39
C ILE A 361 117.42 -72.90 -36.06
N LEU A 362 117.36 -74.09 -35.46
CA LEU A 362 116.11 -74.66 -34.98
C LEU A 362 115.50 -73.83 -33.83
N ALA A 363 116.34 -73.34 -32.90
CA ALA A 363 115.88 -72.48 -31.81
C ALA A 363 115.31 -71.14 -32.31
N GLU A 364 115.96 -70.49 -33.29
CA GLU A 364 115.44 -69.26 -33.93
C GLU A 364 114.08 -69.47 -34.62
N ILE A 365 113.87 -70.64 -35.25
CA ILE A 365 112.60 -71.02 -35.87
C ILE A 365 111.51 -71.25 -34.81
N ASP A 366 111.82 -71.95 -33.72
CA ASP A 366 110.88 -72.20 -32.62
C ASP A 366 110.50 -70.91 -31.88
N GLU A 367 111.43 -69.96 -31.72
CA GLU A 367 111.17 -68.65 -31.12
C GLU A 367 110.23 -67.79 -32.00
N LEU A 368 110.45 -67.75 -33.32
CA LEU A 368 109.53 -67.10 -34.26
C LEU A 368 108.16 -67.78 -34.29
N ALA A 369 108.10 -69.11 -34.21
CA ALA A 369 106.85 -69.85 -34.12
C ALA A 369 106.09 -69.59 -32.80
N ALA A 370 106.81 -69.36 -31.69
CA ALA A 370 106.23 -68.93 -30.43
C ALA A 370 105.70 -67.49 -30.50
N HIS A 371 106.45 -66.57 -31.12
CA HIS A 371 106.01 -65.18 -31.33
C HIS A 371 104.71 -65.11 -32.14
N ILE A 372 104.61 -65.85 -33.25
CA ILE A 372 103.40 -65.89 -34.09
C ILE A 372 102.19 -66.42 -33.29
N LYS A 373 102.37 -67.45 -32.47
CA LYS A 373 101.30 -67.97 -31.58
C LYS A 373 100.88 -66.96 -30.51
N ASN A 374 101.82 -66.15 -30.00
CA ASN A 374 101.52 -65.10 -29.04
C ASN A 374 100.72 -63.94 -29.68
N GLU A 375 101.11 -63.49 -30.87
CA GLU A 375 100.35 -62.49 -31.64
C GLU A 375 98.94 -62.98 -32.00
N GLN A 376 98.79 -64.24 -32.42
CA GLN A 376 97.47 -64.85 -32.66
C GLN A 376 96.60 -64.85 -31.38
N ARG A 377 97.20 -65.11 -30.21
CA ARG A 377 96.52 -65.05 -28.91
C ARG A 377 96.11 -63.62 -28.53
N LEU A 378 96.98 -62.64 -28.76
CA LEU A 378 96.67 -61.22 -28.52
C LEU A 378 95.56 -60.74 -29.44
N TRP A 379 95.61 -61.08 -30.74
CA TRP A 379 94.55 -60.78 -31.69
C TRP A 379 93.20 -61.37 -31.30
N LEU A 380 93.16 -62.65 -30.87
CA LEU A 380 91.93 -63.28 -30.35
C LEU A 380 91.42 -62.59 -29.08
N LEU A 381 92.31 -62.15 -28.18
CA LEU A 381 91.92 -61.39 -26.98
C LEU A 381 91.29 -60.05 -27.35
N HIS A 382 91.93 -59.27 -28.24
CA HIS A 382 91.41 -58.00 -28.73
C HIS A 382 90.09 -58.17 -29.50
N GLN A 383 89.94 -59.23 -30.31
CA GLN A 383 88.68 -59.57 -30.97
C GLN A 383 87.58 -59.90 -29.95
N GLY A 384 87.92 -60.65 -28.90
CA GLY A 384 87.01 -60.93 -27.78
C GLY A 384 86.53 -59.66 -27.07
N THR A 385 87.45 -58.74 -26.76
CA THR A 385 87.14 -57.43 -26.18
C THR A 385 86.25 -56.59 -27.11
N LEU A 386 86.56 -56.53 -28.40
CA LEU A 386 85.78 -55.79 -29.40
C LEU A 386 84.34 -56.34 -29.52
N VAL A 387 84.18 -57.66 -29.53
CA VAL A 387 82.86 -58.32 -29.53
C VAL A 387 82.11 -58.08 -28.21
N GLY A 388 82.81 -58.03 -27.07
CA GLY A 388 82.24 -57.63 -25.78
C GLY A 388 81.68 -56.22 -25.81
N LEU A 389 82.53 -55.23 -26.14
CA LEU A 389 82.13 -53.82 -26.27
C LEU A 389 81.00 -53.62 -27.30
N THR A 390 81.00 -54.38 -28.41
CA THR A 390 79.91 -54.34 -29.40
C THR A 390 78.58 -54.82 -28.80
N ARG A 391 78.58 -55.91 -28.02
CA ARG A 391 77.38 -56.42 -27.32
C ARG A 391 76.89 -55.47 -26.24
N GLU A 392 77.80 -54.80 -25.53
CA GLU A 392 77.47 -53.77 -24.53
C GLU A 392 76.88 -52.51 -25.19
N LEU A 393 77.44 -52.07 -26.31
CA LEU A 393 76.91 -50.99 -27.14
C LEU A 393 75.49 -51.33 -27.63
N ASP A 394 75.27 -52.55 -28.11
CA ASP A 394 73.93 -53.04 -28.52
C ASP A 394 72.94 -53.10 -27.35
N ALA A 395 73.37 -53.56 -26.18
CA ALA A 395 72.56 -53.57 -24.98
C ALA A 395 72.19 -52.14 -24.54
N ASN A 396 73.14 -51.20 -24.59
CA ASN A 396 72.91 -49.80 -24.27
C ASN A 396 72.04 -49.09 -25.33
N ASN A 397 72.18 -49.41 -26.61
CA ASN A 397 71.30 -48.95 -27.69
C ASN A 397 69.86 -49.51 -27.57
N LYS A 398 69.68 -50.69 -26.95
CA LYS A 398 68.36 -51.23 -26.59
C LYS A 398 67.77 -50.50 -25.38
N LYS A 399 68.57 -50.24 -24.33
CA LYS A 399 68.16 -49.43 -23.16
C LYS A 399 67.78 -48.00 -23.59
N MET A 400 68.59 -47.34 -24.39
CA MET A 400 68.37 -45.98 -24.90
C MET A 400 67.06 -45.89 -25.71
N ARG A 401 66.82 -46.84 -26.64
CA ARG A 401 65.54 -46.90 -27.38
C ARG A 401 64.34 -47.24 -26.52
N LYS A 402 64.50 -47.89 -25.37
CA LYS A 402 63.43 -48.04 -24.38
C LYS A 402 63.17 -46.72 -23.66
N LEU A 403 64.20 -46.12 -23.07
CA LEU A 403 64.11 -44.83 -22.37
C LEU A 403 63.53 -43.73 -23.27
N GLN A 404 63.89 -43.69 -24.55
CA GLN A 404 63.32 -42.74 -25.51
C GLN A 404 61.79 -42.92 -25.65
N LYS A 405 61.30 -44.15 -25.77
CA LYS A 405 59.86 -44.45 -25.80
C LYS A 405 59.18 -44.07 -24.49
N ASP A 406 59.77 -44.46 -23.36
CA ASP A 406 59.27 -44.17 -22.02
C ASP A 406 59.16 -42.64 -21.81
N CYS A 407 60.18 -41.87 -22.21
CA CYS A 407 60.16 -40.40 -22.21
C CYS A 407 59.05 -39.81 -23.11
N THR A 408 58.89 -40.29 -24.35
CA THR A 408 57.79 -39.79 -25.22
C THR A 408 56.41 -40.11 -24.65
N GLY A 409 56.24 -41.27 -24.01
CA GLY A 409 55.00 -41.64 -23.34
C GLY A 409 54.71 -40.76 -22.12
N LEU A 410 55.74 -40.39 -21.36
CA LEU A 410 55.63 -39.43 -20.26
C LEU A 410 55.28 -38.03 -20.77
N GLN A 411 55.92 -37.53 -21.83
CA GLN A 411 55.61 -36.24 -22.44
C GLN A 411 54.16 -36.17 -22.97
N MET A 412 53.67 -37.23 -23.60
CA MET A 412 52.26 -37.29 -24.04
C MET A 412 51.28 -37.34 -22.86
N LYS A 413 51.66 -37.98 -21.74
CA LYS A 413 50.85 -37.98 -20.51
C LYS A 413 50.85 -36.59 -19.85
N ASP A 414 52.00 -35.93 -19.83
CA ASP A 414 52.21 -34.59 -19.25
C ASP A 414 51.35 -33.54 -19.99
N ILE A 415 51.47 -33.46 -21.32
CA ILE A 415 50.63 -32.59 -22.17
C ILE A 415 49.13 -32.86 -21.94
N ARG A 416 48.72 -34.13 -21.81
CA ARG A 416 47.31 -34.45 -21.55
C ARG A 416 46.85 -33.94 -20.18
N LEU A 417 47.67 -34.11 -19.13
CA LEU A 417 47.35 -33.63 -17.80
C LEU A 417 47.31 -32.10 -17.75
N ASP A 418 48.28 -31.42 -18.37
CA ASP A 418 48.30 -29.96 -18.54
C ASP A 418 47.03 -29.45 -19.25
N CYS A 419 46.59 -30.11 -20.33
CA CYS A 419 45.32 -29.79 -20.99
C CYS A 419 44.09 -30.02 -20.10
N GLN A 420 44.09 -31.04 -19.23
CA GLN A 420 43.00 -31.31 -18.28
C GLN A 420 42.98 -30.26 -17.16
N THR A 421 44.11 -29.95 -16.54
CA THR A 421 44.23 -28.88 -15.53
C THR A 421 43.79 -27.54 -16.10
N LYS A 422 44.22 -27.17 -17.31
CA LYS A 422 43.78 -25.95 -18.01
C LYS A 422 42.30 -25.93 -18.39
N GLN A 423 41.61 -27.07 -18.37
CA GLN A 423 40.16 -27.16 -18.55
C GLN A 423 39.44 -26.95 -17.20
N GLU A 424 39.88 -27.67 -16.17
CA GLU A 424 39.40 -27.52 -14.78
C GLU A 424 39.58 -26.07 -14.26
N GLU A 425 40.70 -25.40 -14.57
CA GLU A 425 40.93 -23.98 -14.27
C GLU A 425 39.90 -23.05 -14.93
N ARG A 426 39.47 -23.35 -16.16
CA ARG A 426 38.46 -22.55 -16.88
C ARG A 426 37.07 -22.78 -16.29
N GLU A 427 36.73 -24.02 -15.97
CA GLU A 427 35.47 -24.38 -15.29
C GLU A 427 35.38 -23.75 -13.90
N LEU A 428 36.47 -23.78 -13.11
CA LEU A 428 36.56 -23.07 -11.82
C LEU A 428 36.40 -21.56 -11.98
N ALA A 429 37.00 -20.95 -13.01
CA ALA A 429 36.86 -19.52 -13.30
C ALA A 429 35.45 -19.14 -13.80
N GLU A 430 34.67 -20.07 -14.34
CA GLU A 430 33.27 -19.87 -14.69
C GLU A 430 32.35 -20.05 -13.47
N LEU A 431 32.62 -21.05 -12.63
CA LEU A 431 31.93 -21.25 -11.35
C LEU A 431 32.12 -20.06 -10.39
N ASP A 432 33.32 -19.47 -10.31
CA ASP A 432 33.52 -18.28 -9.45
C ASP A 432 32.80 -17.04 -10.01
N LYS A 433 32.76 -16.85 -11.34
CA LYS A 433 31.90 -15.80 -11.95
C LYS A 433 30.42 -16.02 -11.60
N GLY A 434 29.94 -17.26 -11.65
CA GLY A 434 28.59 -17.63 -11.20
C GLY A 434 28.36 -17.30 -9.72
N SER A 435 29.28 -17.71 -8.84
CA SER A 435 29.31 -17.36 -7.41
C SER A 435 29.27 -15.85 -7.18
N MET A 436 30.08 -15.06 -7.91
CA MET A 436 30.06 -13.60 -7.83
C MET A 436 28.72 -12.98 -8.27
N MET A 437 28.06 -13.51 -9.30
CA MET A 437 26.73 -13.03 -9.72
C MET A 437 25.68 -13.33 -8.65
N LEU A 438 25.64 -14.58 -8.15
CA LEU A 438 24.72 -14.98 -7.08
C LEU A 438 24.93 -14.16 -5.79
N ARG A 439 26.17 -13.84 -5.42
CA ARG A 439 26.46 -12.94 -4.28
C ARG A 439 25.93 -11.52 -4.51
N LYS A 440 26.08 -10.96 -5.71
CA LYS A 440 25.54 -9.64 -6.07
C LYS A 440 24.01 -9.63 -6.05
N ASP A 441 23.37 -10.71 -6.48
CA ASP A 441 21.90 -10.81 -6.47
C ASP A 441 21.35 -11.05 -5.07
N LEU A 442 22.04 -11.83 -4.22
CA LEU A 442 21.76 -11.91 -2.78
C LEU A 442 21.85 -10.52 -2.13
N GLU A 443 22.89 -9.74 -2.44
CA GLU A 443 23.06 -8.38 -1.91
C GLU A 443 21.92 -7.43 -2.35
N LYS A 444 21.47 -7.52 -3.61
CA LYS A 444 20.27 -6.79 -4.10
C LYS A 444 19.03 -7.20 -3.32
N LEU A 445 18.81 -8.51 -3.12
CA LEU A 445 17.66 -9.03 -2.38
C LEU A 445 17.69 -8.61 -0.90
N CYS A 446 18.85 -8.57 -0.26
CA CYS A 446 19.02 -8.01 1.09
C CYS A 446 18.65 -6.52 1.12
N LYS A 447 19.11 -5.71 0.16
CA LYS A 447 18.76 -4.28 0.06
C LYS A 447 17.26 -4.06 -0.19
N LEU A 448 16.64 -4.88 -1.02
CA LEU A 448 15.18 -4.85 -1.24
C LEU A 448 14.40 -5.28 0.00
N LYS A 449 14.87 -6.30 0.73
CA LYS A 449 14.27 -6.74 2.01
C LYS A 449 14.32 -5.64 3.06
N MET A 450 15.44 -4.92 3.18
CA MET A 450 15.56 -3.77 4.10
C MET A 450 14.57 -2.65 3.72
N LYS A 451 14.54 -2.23 2.44
CA LYS A 451 13.58 -1.23 1.97
C LYS A 451 12.11 -1.63 2.16
N ASN A 452 11.79 -2.92 1.99
CA ASN A 452 10.43 -3.40 2.23
C ASN A 452 10.08 -3.43 3.72
N LYS A 453 11.07 -3.70 4.59
CA LYS A 453 10.92 -3.58 6.04
C LYS A 453 10.68 -2.12 6.44
N GLU A 454 11.53 -1.20 5.98
CA GLU A 454 11.40 0.26 6.20
C GLU A 454 10.02 0.77 5.75
N ARG A 455 9.55 0.35 4.57
CA ARG A 455 8.22 0.71 4.07
C ARG A 455 7.08 0.14 4.92
N ASN A 456 7.24 -1.08 5.45
CA ASN A 456 6.26 -1.69 6.34
C ASN A 456 6.20 -0.99 7.70
N GLU A 457 7.35 -0.71 8.33
CA GLU A 457 7.44 0.06 9.58
C GLU A 457 6.82 1.47 9.41
N THR A 458 7.00 2.08 8.23
CA THR A 458 6.34 3.36 7.88
C THR A 458 4.82 3.21 7.80
N LEU A 459 4.31 2.18 7.11
CA LEU A 459 2.87 1.91 6.97
C LEU A 459 2.20 1.55 8.30
N GLU A 460 2.90 0.83 9.18
CA GLU A 460 2.42 0.52 10.54
C GLU A 460 2.29 1.79 11.39
N LEU A 461 3.23 2.75 11.25
CA LEU A 461 3.16 4.05 11.92
C LEU A 461 2.09 4.98 11.32
N GLU A 462 1.96 5.02 9.99
CA GLU A 462 0.87 5.72 9.28
C GLU A 462 -0.51 5.20 9.74
N ASN A 463 -0.67 3.87 9.86
CA ASN A 463 -1.90 3.25 10.37
C ASN A 463 -2.18 3.55 11.85
N LEU A 464 -1.16 3.48 12.72
CA LEU A 464 -1.31 3.78 14.14
C LEU A 464 -1.70 5.24 14.39
N GLN A 465 -1.12 6.17 13.60
CA GLN A 465 -1.52 7.57 13.62
C GLN A 465 -2.97 7.73 13.14
N MET A 466 -3.35 7.10 12.03
CA MET A 466 -4.72 7.16 11.51
C MET A 466 -5.76 6.59 12.48
N GLU A 467 -5.45 5.48 13.16
CA GLU A 467 -6.31 4.91 14.21
C GLU A 467 -6.45 5.85 15.40
N THR A 468 -5.36 6.51 15.81
CA THR A 468 -5.36 7.52 16.87
C THR A 468 -6.22 8.73 16.50
N ASP A 469 -6.11 9.22 15.26
CA ASP A 469 -6.91 10.33 14.74
C ASP A 469 -8.41 9.97 14.65
N PHE A 470 -8.74 8.74 14.24
CA PHE A 470 -10.14 8.27 14.27
C PHE A 470 -10.67 8.12 15.69
N ARG A 471 -9.87 7.59 16.62
CA ARG A 471 -10.22 7.44 18.04
C ARG A 471 -10.46 8.79 18.72
N ASN A 472 -9.65 9.80 18.39
CA ASN A 472 -9.84 11.18 18.87
C ASN A 472 -11.14 11.78 18.30
N LYS A 473 -11.39 11.67 16.99
CA LYS A 473 -12.63 12.16 16.36
C LYS A 473 -13.89 11.48 16.91
N LEU A 474 -13.81 10.18 17.24
CA LEU A 474 -14.89 9.45 17.90
C LEU A 474 -15.18 10.06 19.28
N LYS A 475 -14.13 10.24 20.09
CA LYS A 475 -14.23 10.82 21.44
C LYS A 475 -14.74 12.27 21.42
N ASP A 476 -14.31 13.09 20.46
CA ASP A 476 -14.81 14.46 20.27
C ASP A 476 -16.31 14.46 19.92
N ALA A 477 -16.78 13.48 19.14
CA ALA A 477 -18.20 13.31 18.82
C ALA A 477 -19.03 12.75 19.99
N GLU A 478 -18.45 11.85 20.80
CA GLU A 478 -19.04 11.36 22.05
C GLU A 478 -19.22 12.49 23.07
N GLU A 479 -18.20 13.35 23.26
CA GLU A 479 -18.28 14.52 24.14
C GLU A 479 -19.31 15.55 23.64
N GLN A 480 -19.37 15.80 22.32
CA GLN A 480 -20.41 16.64 21.73
C GLN A 480 -21.81 16.06 21.97
N SER A 481 -21.99 14.76 21.74
CA SER A 481 -23.25 14.04 21.95
C SER A 481 -23.71 14.12 23.41
N ALA A 482 -22.81 13.85 24.37
CA ALA A 482 -23.08 14.01 25.80
C ALA A 482 -23.46 15.46 26.15
N SER A 483 -22.79 16.46 25.58
CA SER A 483 -23.12 17.87 25.79
C SER A 483 -24.51 18.26 25.25
N LEU A 484 -25.00 17.58 24.21
CA LEU A 484 -26.34 17.76 23.66
C LEU A 484 -27.39 17.02 24.50
N HIS A 485 -27.07 15.84 25.02
CA HIS A 485 -27.96 15.08 25.91
C HIS A 485 -28.23 15.86 27.21
N ILE A 486 -27.21 16.43 27.83
CA ILE A 486 -27.33 17.29 29.02
C ILE A 486 -28.21 18.53 28.72
N LYS A 487 -28.06 19.15 27.54
CA LYS A 487 -28.93 20.28 27.14
C LYS A 487 -30.39 19.84 26.95
N LEU A 488 -30.62 18.65 26.40
CA LEU A 488 -31.95 18.08 26.21
C LEU A 488 -32.62 17.77 27.56
N GLU A 489 -31.88 17.20 28.51
CA GLU A 489 -32.33 16.98 29.89
C GLU A 489 -32.71 18.28 30.59
N ASN A 490 -31.85 19.31 30.53
CA ASN A 490 -32.16 20.63 31.09
C ASN A 490 -33.44 21.24 30.48
N ILE A 491 -33.61 21.16 29.16
CA ILE A 491 -34.81 21.68 28.47
C ILE A 491 -36.07 20.88 28.85
N GLN A 492 -35.94 19.57 29.06
CA GLN A 492 -37.04 18.73 29.55
C GLN A 492 -37.41 19.07 31.01
N GLU A 493 -36.42 19.35 31.88
CA GLU A 493 -36.67 19.80 33.25
C GLU A 493 -37.31 21.20 33.29
N GLU A 494 -36.84 22.15 32.48
CA GLU A 494 -37.46 23.47 32.32
C GLU A 494 -38.92 23.35 31.86
N LYS A 495 -39.18 22.49 30.87
CA LYS A 495 -40.53 22.18 30.36
C LYS A 495 -41.43 21.56 31.44
N GLU A 496 -40.93 20.62 32.24
CA GLU A 496 -41.71 20.02 33.34
C GLU A 496 -42.00 21.03 34.46
N ASN A 497 -41.04 21.89 34.79
CA ASN A 497 -41.24 23.01 35.71
C ASN A 497 -42.28 24.01 35.18
N ILE A 498 -42.25 24.36 33.89
CA ILE A 498 -43.26 25.22 33.25
C ILE A 498 -44.65 24.56 33.25
N LEU A 499 -44.74 23.25 32.96
CA LEU A 499 -45.99 22.49 33.02
C LEU A 499 -46.56 22.46 34.44
N LYS A 500 -45.71 22.29 35.46
CA LYS A 500 -46.12 22.37 36.88
C LYS A 500 -46.67 23.76 37.23
N CYS A 501 -45.95 24.83 36.87
CA CYS A 501 -46.41 26.21 37.04
C CYS A 501 -47.75 26.49 36.32
N LEU A 502 -47.96 25.90 35.14
CA LEU A 502 -49.23 26.01 34.40
C LEU A 502 -50.38 25.27 35.11
N VAL A 503 -50.13 24.10 35.69
CA VAL A 503 -51.11 23.36 36.50
C VAL A 503 -51.46 24.14 37.78
N GLU A 504 -50.47 24.68 38.47
CA GLU A 504 -50.67 25.52 39.66
C GLU A 504 -51.46 26.79 39.31
N ALA A 505 -51.12 27.48 38.21
CA ALA A 505 -51.88 28.64 37.72
C ALA A 505 -53.33 28.28 37.36
N LYS A 506 -53.57 27.12 36.72
CA LYS A 506 -54.92 26.63 36.42
C LYS A 506 -55.72 26.32 37.69
N GLN A 507 -55.09 25.73 38.71
CA GLN A 507 -55.72 25.52 40.02
C GLN A 507 -56.10 26.84 40.69
N GLN A 508 -55.22 27.85 40.63
CA GLN A 508 -55.52 29.19 41.15
C GLN A 508 -56.70 29.83 40.40
N ILE A 509 -56.75 29.74 39.06
CA ILE A 509 -57.89 30.22 38.26
C ILE A 509 -59.19 29.55 38.73
N MET A 510 -59.23 28.23 38.85
CA MET A 510 -60.42 27.50 39.32
C MET A 510 -60.84 27.88 40.75
N LEU A 511 -59.88 28.19 41.64
CA LEU A 511 -60.17 28.71 42.99
C LEU A 511 -60.77 30.13 42.94
N TRP A 512 -60.26 31.01 42.08
CA TRP A 512 -60.81 32.36 41.88
C TRP A 512 -62.17 32.34 41.18
N GLU A 513 -62.40 31.45 40.23
CA GLU A 513 -63.71 31.19 39.61
C GLU A 513 -64.72 30.71 40.66
N ARG A 514 -64.35 29.69 41.46
CA ARG A 514 -65.19 29.18 42.56
C ARG A 514 -65.53 30.28 43.57
N LYS A 515 -64.55 31.10 43.96
CA LYS A 515 -64.75 32.25 44.86
C LYS A 515 -65.63 33.34 44.24
N THR A 516 -65.48 33.60 42.94
CA THR A 516 -66.31 34.56 42.19
C THR A 516 -67.75 34.07 42.03
N HIS A 517 -67.94 32.77 41.84
CA HIS A 517 -69.26 32.15 41.80
C HIS A 517 -69.96 32.26 43.16
N ILE A 518 -69.29 31.87 44.26
CA ILE A 518 -69.82 32.04 45.62
C ILE A 518 -70.14 33.50 45.93
N LEU A 519 -69.31 34.46 45.49
CA LEU A 519 -69.59 35.89 45.65
C LEU A 519 -70.80 36.36 44.82
N LYS A 520 -71.01 35.81 43.62
CA LYS A 520 -72.22 36.06 42.81
C LYS A 520 -73.46 35.46 43.44
N GLU A 521 -73.39 34.23 43.92
CA GLU A 521 -74.48 33.56 44.65
C GLU A 521 -74.84 34.34 45.92
N THR A 522 -73.85 34.63 46.78
CA THR A 522 -74.04 35.41 48.02
C THR A 522 -74.60 36.81 47.72
N ARG A 523 -74.10 37.49 46.67
CA ARG A 523 -74.67 38.77 46.23
C ARG A 523 -76.11 38.60 45.76
N SER A 524 -76.44 37.55 45.01
CA SER A 524 -77.81 37.31 44.54
C SER A 524 -78.77 36.95 45.68
N VAL A 525 -78.31 36.28 46.75
CA VAL A 525 -79.07 36.07 47.98
C VAL A 525 -79.30 37.40 48.71
N VAL A 526 -78.25 38.22 48.87
CA VAL A 526 -78.39 39.55 49.50
C VAL A 526 -79.28 40.50 48.67
N GLU A 527 -79.19 40.49 47.35
CA GLU A 527 -80.08 41.26 46.46
C GLU A 527 -81.52 40.69 46.47
N PHE A 528 -81.68 39.37 46.64
CA PHE A 528 -82.99 38.74 46.85
C PHE A 528 -83.60 39.12 48.21
N ASP A 529 -82.83 39.11 49.29
CA ASP A 529 -83.26 39.53 50.63
C ASP A 529 -83.54 41.05 50.71
N ILE A 530 -82.88 41.86 49.88
CA ILE A 530 -83.21 43.28 49.67
C ILE A 530 -84.48 43.46 48.83
N SER A 531 -84.79 42.50 47.94
CA SER A 531 -86.03 42.49 47.13
C SER A 531 -87.25 41.93 47.87
N GLN A 532 -87.04 41.01 48.83
CA GLN A 532 -88.06 40.71 49.83
C GLN A 532 -88.26 41.96 50.69
N GLY A 533 -89.50 42.45 50.75
CA GLY A 533 -89.79 43.82 51.15
C GLY A 533 -89.46 44.21 52.59
N ASP A 534 -88.89 43.33 53.41
CA ASP A 534 -88.60 43.57 54.82
C ASP A 534 -87.43 44.54 55.04
N ILE A 535 -86.42 44.56 54.16
CA ILE A 535 -85.39 45.61 54.19
C ILE A 535 -85.97 46.98 53.77
N GLN A 536 -86.99 47.01 52.89
CA GLN A 536 -87.70 48.26 52.57
C GLN A 536 -88.63 48.72 53.71
N LYS A 537 -89.31 47.80 54.40
CA LYS A 537 -90.06 48.11 55.64
C LYS A 537 -89.14 48.64 56.72
N MET A 538 -87.99 48.00 56.97
CA MET A 538 -87.01 48.44 57.95
C MET A 538 -86.48 49.84 57.63
N ASN A 539 -86.26 50.19 56.36
CA ASN A 539 -85.93 51.57 55.95
C ASN A 539 -87.09 52.57 56.15
N ALA A 540 -88.36 52.13 56.08
CA ALA A 540 -89.54 52.94 56.39
C ALA A 540 -89.85 53.07 57.91
N GLU A 541 -89.21 52.25 58.74
CA GLU A 541 -89.21 52.38 60.21
C GLU A 541 -87.99 53.16 60.71
N MET A 542 -86.80 52.96 60.12
CA MET A 542 -85.58 53.73 60.39
C MET A 542 -85.82 55.24 60.21
N ARG A 543 -86.46 55.65 59.09
CA ARG A 543 -86.91 57.05 58.88
C ARG A 543 -87.95 57.57 59.89
N ARG A 544 -88.54 56.72 60.73
CA ARG A 544 -89.45 57.10 61.81
C ARG A 544 -88.84 56.96 63.21
N MET A 545 -87.59 56.50 63.32
CA MET A 545 -86.95 56.20 64.61
C MET A 545 -85.55 56.82 64.78
N GLU A 546 -85.10 57.67 63.86
CA GLU A 546 -83.80 58.38 63.94
C GLU A 546 -83.94 59.88 64.33
N VAL A 547 -84.81 60.16 65.31
CA VAL A 547 -84.69 61.35 66.16
C VAL A 547 -84.23 60.86 67.54
N ASN A 548 -83.12 61.41 68.04
CA ASN A 548 -82.44 61.12 69.32
C ASN A 548 -81.64 59.79 69.39
N ILE A 549 -80.33 59.84 69.09
CA ILE A 549 -79.24 59.88 70.10
C ILE A 549 -77.85 59.92 69.42
N PHE A 550 -76.84 60.46 70.12
CA PHE A 550 -75.57 60.93 69.55
C PHE A 550 -74.33 60.39 70.31
N THR A 551 -73.67 59.37 69.76
CA THR A 551 -72.22 59.05 69.95
C THR A 551 -71.73 58.77 71.39
N PRO A 552 -70.41 58.65 71.71
CA PRO A 552 -69.32 57.99 70.98
C PRO A 552 -68.54 56.96 71.86
N ASN A 553 -67.94 55.94 71.24
CA ASN A 553 -66.47 55.72 71.20
C ASN A 553 -66.10 54.32 70.73
N ASN A 554 -65.06 54.22 69.89
CA ASN A 554 -64.38 52.97 69.57
C ASN A 554 -62.90 53.26 69.32
N PHE A 555 -62.02 52.62 70.08
CA PHE A 555 -60.57 52.81 70.03
C PHE A 555 -59.88 51.46 70.31
N ILE A 556 -58.61 51.31 69.92
CA ILE A 556 -57.86 50.03 69.95
C ILE A 556 -58.31 49.01 68.87
N LEU A 557 -58.32 49.42 67.59
CA LEU A 557 -58.16 48.47 66.47
C LEU A 557 -57.43 49.02 65.22
N SER A 558 -57.00 50.29 65.22
CA SER A 558 -56.38 50.95 64.06
C SER A 558 -54.84 50.98 64.06
N PHE A 559 -54.19 50.74 65.20
CA PHE A 559 -52.75 51.01 65.35
C PHE A 559 -51.85 49.87 64.83
N PHE A 560 -52.25 48.61 65.03
CA PHE A 560 -51.43 47.45 64.64
C PHE A 560 -51.47 47.16 63.12
N THR A 561 -52.62 47.39 62.48
CA THR A 561 -52.84 47.15 61.04
C THR A 561 -52.17 48.18 60.13
N SER A 562 -51.80 49.36 60.64
CA SER A 562 -51.06 50.37 59.88
C SER A 562 -49.58 49.98 59.68
N PHE A 563 -48.90 49.59 60.76
CA PHE A 563 -47.43 49.49 60.78
C PHE A 563 -46.89 48.34 59.91
N GLN A 564 -47.53 47.16 59.94
CA GLN A 564 -47.14 46.03 59.08
C GLN A 564 -47.38 46.31 57.60
N ASN A 565 -48.50 46.95 57.27
CA ASN A 565 -48.81 47.31 55.88
C ASN A 565 -47.84 48.36 55.34
N GLN A 566 -47.41 49.33 56.14
CA GLN A 566 -46.45 50.35 55.71
C GLN A 566 -45.07 49.75 55.40
N ALA A 567 -44.58 48.81 56.23
CA ALA A 567 -43.33 48.09 55.96
C ALA A 567 -43.39 47.25 54.68
N LEU A 568 -44.50 46.53 54.46
CA LEU A 568 -44.72 45.75 53.24
C LEU A 568 -44.82 46.63 52.00
N LEU A 569 -45.52 47.77 52.08
CA LEU A 569 -45.67 48.71 50.97
C LEU A 569 -44.32 49.32 50.57
N ILE A 570 -43.47 49.67 51.54
CA ILE A 570 -42.11 50.18 51.29
C ILE A 570 -41.27 49.10 50.60
N ALA A 571 -41.29 47.86 51.09
CA ALA A 571 -40.54 46.76 50.48
C ALA A 571 -41.00 46.46 49.04
N MET A 572 -42.31 46.52 48.77
CA MET A 572 -42.85 46.35 47.41
C MET A 572 -42.54 47.55 46.50
N GLN A 573 -42.63 48.78 47.00
CA GLN A 573 -42.23 49.97 46.24
C GLN A 573 -40.75 49.95 45.89
N ASP A 574 -39.88 49.53 46.80
CA ASP A 574 -38.44 49.47 46.55
C ASP A 574 -38.07 48.35 45.56
N ARG A 575 -38.75 47.20 45.63
CA ARG A 575 -38.65 46.13 44.62
C ARG A 575 -39.16 46.59 43.26
N ASN A 576 -40.25 47.36 43.21
CA ASN A 576 -40.81 47.91 41.96
C ASN A 576 -39.90 48.99 41.35
N LYS A 577 -39.31 49.89 42.17
CA LYS A 577 -38.27 50.83 41.73
C LYS A 577 -37.07 50.11 41.12
N LYS A 578 -36.59 49.03 41.75
CA LYS A 578 -35.48 48.20 41.24
C LYS A 578 -35.83 47.53 39.90
N LEU A 579 -37.01 46.92 39.78
CA LEU A 579 -37.51 46.38 38.50
C LEU A 579 -37.63 47.46 37.42
N GLN A 580 -38.22 48.61 37.73
CA GLN A 580 -38.37 49.71 36.79
C GLN A 580 -37.02 50.33 36.36
N ALA A 581 -35.99 50.30 37.22
CA ALA A 581 -34.63 50.70 36.87
C ALA A 581 -33.94 49.68 35.94
N VAL A 582 -34.19 48.37 36.12
CA VAL A 582 -33.73 47.30 35.21
C VAL A 582 -34.40 47.45 33.84
N CYS A 583 -35.74 47.57 33.80
CA CYS A 583 -36.48 47.75 32.54
C CYS A 583 -36.15 49.05 31.78
N LYS A 584 -35.54 50.04 32.45
CA LYS A 584 -35.04 51.29 31.84
C LYS A 584 -33.52 51.30 31.58
N GLY A 585 -32.81 50.21 31.87
CA GLY A 585 -31.36 50.09 31.65
C GLY A 585 -30.46 50.94 32.59
N ILE A 586 -31.00 51.53 33.65
CA ILE A 586 -30.28 52.45 34.56
C ILE A 586 -29.84 51.74 35.86
N TYR A 587 -29.85 50.40 35.88
CA TYR A 587 -29.54 49.62 37.07
C TYR A 587 -28.02 49.55 37.33
N LYS A 588 -27.51 50.49 38.14
CA LYS A 588 -26.15 50.40 38.69
C LYS A 588 -26.06 49.31 39.77
N LEU A 589 -25.11 48.40 39.61
CA LEU A 589 -24.83 47.35 40.59
C LEU A 589 -24.23 47.96 41.86
N SER A 590 -25.01 48.04 42.94
CA SER A 590 -24.58 48.59 44.24
C SER A 590 -23.72 47.60 45.05
N SER A 591 -22.80 46.93 44.38
CA SER A 591 -21.79 46.06 44.99
C SER A 591 -20.61 46.91 45.47
N SER A 592 -20.66 47.35 46.72
CA SER A 592 -19.43 47.70 47.45
C SER A 592 -18.55 46.46 47.54
N SER A 593 -17.22 46.62 47.48
CA SER A 593 -16.29 45.50 47.68
C SER A 593 -16.55 44.81 49.03
N ASP A 594 -16.93 45.57 50.05
CA ASP A 594 -17.13 45.06 51.40
C ASP A 594 -18.48 44.33 51.57
N THR A 595 -19.54 44.73 50.85
CA THR A 595 -20.80 43.97 50.85
C THR A 595 -20.66 42.65 50.10
N VAL A 596 -19.92 42.63 48.98
CA VAL A 596 -19.59 41.39 48.25
C VAL A 596 -18.68 40.49 49.08
N ARG A 597 -17.68 41.05 49.78
CA ARG A 597 -16.79 40.31 50.68
C ARG A 597 -17.56 39.70 51.87
N ALA A 598 -18.51 40.44 52.46
CA ALA A 598 -19.36 39.94 53.53
C ALA A 598 -20.28 38.79 53.06
N THR A 599 -20.88 38.89 51.87
CA THR A 599 -21.71 37.79 51.33
C THR A 599 -20.88 36.56 50.96
N LEU A 600 -19.68 36.75 50.40
CA LEU A 600 -18.75 35.64 50.12
C LEU A 600 -18.29 34.95 51.42
N GLN A 601 -17.96 35.72 52.46
CA GLN A 601 -17.56 35.18 53.76
C GLN A 601 -18.71 34.36 54.40
N SER A 602 -19.94 34.88 54.38
CA SER A 602 -21.11 34.18 54.89
C SER A 602 -21.44 32.91 54.08
N GLN A 603 -21.32 32.96 52.75
CA GLN A 603 -21.47 31.78 51.90
C GLN A 603 -20.37 30.74 52.19
N LYS A 604 -19.12 31.16 52.43
CA LYS A 604 -18.00 30.29 52.77
C LYS A 604 -18.21 29.57 54.12
N GLU A 605 -18.63 30.28 55.16
CA GLU A 605 -18.99 29.68 56.46
C GLU A 605 -20.14 28.67 56.31
N HIS A 606 -21.14 28.99 55.50
CA HIS A 606 -22.25 28.07 55.22
C HIS A 606 -21.77 26.81 54.47
N LEU A 607 -20.85 26.96 53.51
CA LEU A 607 -20.29 25.85 52.73
C LEU A 607 -19.41 24.93 53.59
N GLU A 608 -18.61 25.50 54.50
CA GLU A 608 -17.86 24.72 55.49
C GLU A 608 -18.78 23.95 56.44
N ASN A 609 -19.86 24.57 56.91
CA ASN A 609 -20.81 23.89 57.79
C ASN A 609 -21.58 22.79 57.06
N CYS A 610 -21.98 23.00 55.80
CA CYS A 610 -22.53 21.93 54.95
C CYS A 610 -21.49 20.82 54.72
N SER A 611 -20.21 21.14 54.53
CA SER A 611 -19.15 20.13 54.38
C SER A 611 -18.91 19.32 55.67
N LYS A 612 -19.06 19.93 56.85
CA LYS A 612 -18.99 19.23 58.16
C LYS A 612 -20.17 18.28 58.31
N VAL A 613 -21.40 18.73 58.01
CA VAL A 613 -22.62 17.90 58.06
C VAL A 613 -22.58 16.74 57.05
N LEU A 614 -22.11 16.99 55.82
CA LEU A 614 -21.92 15.92 54.81
C LEU A 614 -20.89 14.88 55.26
N LYS A 615 -19.77 15.31 55.87
CA LYS A 615 -18.77 14.39 56.41
C LYS A 615 -19.33 13.53 57.54
N GLN A 616 -20.05 14.15 58.49
CA GLN A 616 -20.72 13.46 59.59
C GLN A 616 -21.73 12.42 59.07
N SER A 617 -22.60 12.82 58.12
CA SER A 617 -23.59 11.93 57.50
C SER A 617 -22.95 10.74 56.73
N CYS A 618 -21.77 10.94 56.13
CA CYS A 618 -21.01 9.84 55.50
C CYS A 618 -20.36 8.88 56.52
N GLU A 619 -20.12 9.33 57.75
CA GLU A 619 -19.58 8.52 58.85
C GLU A 619 -20.72 7.78 59.58
N ASP A 620 -21.90 8.41 59.74
CA ASP A 620 -23.09 7.82 60.35
C ASP A 620 -23.83 6.82 59.42
N PHE A 621 -23.78 7.01 58.09
CA PHE A 621 -24.50 6.19 57.11
C PHE A 621 -23.60 5.64 55.97
N PRO A 622 -22.72 4.65 56.24
CA PRO A 622 -21.77 4.11 55.24
C PRO A 622 -22.44 3.59 53.95
N GLN A 623 -23.66 3.07 54.05
CA GLN A 623 -24.43 2.54 52.91
C GLN A 623 -24.88 3.60 51.89
N HIS A 624 -24.75 4.91 52.19
CA HIS A 624 -24.98 6.00 51.23
C HIS A 624 -23.68 6.69 50.77
N GLN A 625 -22.51 6.23 51.25
CA GLN A 625 -21.21 6.85 50.97
C GLN A 625 -20.91 6.94 49.46
N GLY A 626 -21.33 5.96 48.65
CA GLY A 626 -21.17 5.98 47.19
C GLY A 626 -21.92 7.14 46.51
N ALA A 627 -23.17 7.41 46.92
CA ALA A 627 -23.98 8.49 46.37
C ALA A 627 -23.57 9.88 46.90
N LEU A 628 -23.06 9.95 48.14
CA LEU A 628 -22.59 11.19 48.77
C LEU A 628 -21.14 11.55 48.37
N CYS A 629 -20.37 10.62 47.81
CA CYS A 629 -18.98 10.84 47.44
C CYS A 629 -18.79 11.98 46.41
N PRO A 630 -19.53 12.07 45.28
CA PRO A 630 -19.37 13.16 44.31
C PRO A 630 -19.66 14.53 44.93
N VAL A 631 -20.75 14.64 45.71
CA VAL A 631 -21.14 15.88 46.41
C VAL A 631 -20.08 16.29 47.44
N THR A 632 -19.53 15.31 48.17
CA THR A 632 -18.47 15.55 49.17
C THR A 632 -17.14 15.94 48.52
N GLN A 633 -16.80 15.39 47.36
CA GLN A 633 -15.62 15.80 46.59
C GLN A 633 -15.81 17.20 45.99
N ALA A 634 -16.99 17.50 45.41
CA ALA A 634 -17.32 18.83 44.90
C ALA A 634 -17.28 19.89 46.00
N ALA A 635 -17.90 19.66 47.16
CA ALA A 635 -17.85 20.57 48.30
C ALA A 635 -16.40 20.84 48.76
N LYS A 636 -15.56 19.80 48.84
CA LYS A 636 -14.12 19.94 49.16
C LYS A 636 -13.36 20.72 48.08
N ALA A 637 -13.68 20.53 46.80
CA ALA A 637 -13.08 21.30 45.70
C ALA A 637 -13.47 22.78 45.77
N TYR A 638 -14.75 23.09 45.98
CA TYR A 638 -15.23 24.48 46.14
C TYR A 638 -14.63 25.17 47.37
N VAL A 639 -14.54 24.48 48.53
CA VAL A 639 -13.85 25.02 49.71
C VAL A 639 -12.35 25.23 49.45
N LYS A 640 -11.70 24.38 48.64
CA LYS A 640 -10.29 24.55 48.27
C LYS A 640 -10.06 25.72 47.32
N ILE A 641 -10.97 25.95 46.37
CA ILE A 641 -10.96 27.11 45.45
C ILE A 641 -11.25 28.40 46.21
N ALA A 642 -12.21 28.40 47.15
CA ALA A 642 -12.54 29.55 48.01
C ALA A 642 -11.51 29.82 49.13
N ASN A 643 -10.36 29.17 49.10
CA ASN A 643 -9.20 29.37 49.98
C ASN A 643 -7.91 29.73 49.20
N GLN A 644 -8.04 30.02 47.90
CA GLN A 644 -7.01 30.64 47.07
C GLN A 644 -7.36 32.11 46.80
#